data_AF-A0A7X3X0D3-F1
#
_entry.id   AF-A0A7X3X0D3-F1
#
_cell.length_a   1.000
_cell.length_b   1.000
_cell.length_c   1.000
_cell.angle_alpha   90.00
_cell.angle_beta   90.00
_cell.angle_gamma   90.00
#
_symmetry.space_group_name_H-M   'P 1'
#
loop_
_entity.id
_entity.type
_entity.pdbx_description
1 polymer ?
#
loop_
_entity_poly.entity_id
_entity_poly.type
_entity_poly.pdbx_seq_one_letter_code
_entity_poly.pdbx_strand_id
1 'polypeptide(L)'
;MRATTSSPPTSPHEHRARWSVRVALLVLLALWSCDGGPGSEPETPAALVIRSGDGQAADARTAVPNPPTVQVTGQSGAGVGGVNVSFTVTGGGGSVASATAVTGSDGVASSGAWTLGDPGPQQLRASVTGLQPVVFGATARDFPAELVVHAGDGQRATAGTAVADPIQVQVNGVTGGGLEGVTVGFQVTGGGGSLESATATTDGDGLASPGAWTLGDPGPQELRASVTGLDPVNIRATALGVPARMTVVAGTGQEVTVGTAVPIPPEVLITDSAGTPLPDVPVAFVAGEGATITGAEAVTDALGRAAVGSWTLGTTAGTYRLRASVDAEGIEGNPSFIEASALPGPPSDIVIVEGDNQVSEAKLPVPVSPKIQVRDSFENGIAGLGVSFRGGGGSVAFPSSTETDTGGFAVAERWILGPTEGPYRLTAHVSDGDEPLGLVRFAATATPSVYDIVIVHTDSSALSERQLEAFAKAEEFWETAIRGNLGWSTMRRAELVDCLSRVDIDYDVPGDRVVDDLLIYAEAREIDGPGAVLAGAGPCYIRVQGSLPVVGVMYFDIADMDALETQEEGRHLDGTILHEMAHVIGFHGGLWEILGLLEDPVDPDNPTGSEDPHFVGDSAIRAFNEIGGDQFTAGKPVPVENLGGRGVVNGHWREFVFKTELMSPFIDGGVPNPLSIVTLASFQDVGYTEVDLSVADEFELALSSPDAAGDLVHRFTLEGDILRIPLGVVDREGRVVRWVMPGGR
;
A
#
# COMPACT_ATOMS: atom_id res chain seq x y z
N MET A 1 60.44 21.75 6.91
CA MET A 1 61.15 21.31 8.14
C MET A 1 61.81 19.97 7.85
N ARG A 2 63.08 19.86 8.28
CA ARG A 2 63.99 18.69 8.39
C ARG A 2 63.52 17.34 7.82
N ALA A 3 64.22 16.80 6.82
CA ALA A 3 65.49 16.04 6.92
C ALA A 3 65.22 14.62 7.49
N THR A 4 65.72 13.53 6.93
CA THR A 4 67.14 13.21 6.71
C THR A 4 67.27 11.89 5.92
N THR A 5 68.25 11.83 4.99
CA THR A 5 69.39 10.86 4.92
C THR A 5 69.11 9.65 4.02
N SER A 6 70.02 9.13 3.18
CA SER A 6 71.50 9.15 3.13
C SER A 6 71.96 8.74 1.71
N SER A 7 72.79 9.53 1.01
CA SER A 7 74.26 9.36 0.83
C SER A 7 74.72 8.42 -0.34
N PRO A 8 75.51 8.93 -1.32
CA PRO A 8 76.20 8.20 -2.41
C PRO A 8 77.71 8.02 -2.04
N PRO A 9 78.74 7.89 -2.92
CA PRO A 9 78.88 7.65 -4.38
C PRO A 9 79.96 6.59 -4.75
N THR A 10 80.23 6.33 -6.05
CA THR A 10 81.60 6.19 -6.61
C THR A 10 81.65 6.16 -8.15
N SER A 11 82.62 6.90 -8.68
CA SER A 11 83.14 6.95 -10.05
C SER A 11 84.43 6.08 -10.18
N PRO A 12 85.34 6.28 -11.16
CA PRO A 12 85.44 5.60 -12.45
C PRO A 12 86.78 4.81 -12.64
N HIS A 13 86.95 4.08 -13.76
CA HIS A 13 88.26 3.63 -14.26
C HIS A 13 88.28 3.83 -15.79
N GLU A 14 89.08 4.76 -16.34
CA GLU A 14 90.46 4.59 -16.86
C GLU A 14 90.50 3.66 -18.10
N HIS A 15 91.06 4.00 -19.27
CA HIS A 15 92.32 4.69 -19.54
C HIS A 15 92.33 5.49 -20.86
N ARG A 16 93.07 6.60 -20.83
CA ARG A 16 93.64 7.29 -22.00
C ARG A 16 94.91 6.57 -22.46
N ALA A 17 95.16 6.49 -23.77
CA ALA A 17 96.51 6.48 -24.32
C ALA A 17 96.54 7.03 -25.75
N ARG A 18 97.03 8.26 -25.89
CA ARG A 18 97.52 8.86 -27.14
C ARG A 18 98.92 8.31 -27.41
N TRP A 19 99.23 7.87 -28.63
CA TRP A 19 100.62 7.76 -29.10
C TRP A 19 100.76 8.36 -30.50
N SER A 20 101.71 9.28 -30.58
CA SER A 20 102.14 10.05 -31.75
C SER A 20 103.64 9.83 -31.89
N VAL A 21 104.12 9.34 -33.04
CA VAL A 21 105.55 9.29 -33.41
C VAL A 21 105.60 9.42 -34.94
N ARG A 22 105.86 10.63 -35.48
CA ARG A 22 107.17 11.17 -35.89
C ARG A 22 107.89 10.34 -36.96
N VAL A 23 107.73 10.84 -38.19
CA VAL A 23 108.58 10.63 -39.37
C VAL A 23 110.03 11.03 -39.04
N ALA A 24 110.98 10.16 -39.36
CA ALA A 24 112.40 10.48 -39.39
C ALA A 24 112.95 10.22 -40.80
N LEU A 25 113.45 11.29 -41.42
CA LEU A 25 114.31 11.28 -42.60
C LEU A 25 115.58 10.49 -42.32
N LEU A 26 116.02 9.67 -43.27
CA LEU A 26 117.44 9.35 -43.46
C LEU A 26 117.71 9.08 -44.95
N VAL A 27 118.45 10.02 -45.53
CA VAL A 27 119.08 9.98 -46.84
C VAL A 27 120.36 9.13 -46.72
N LEU A 28 120.58 8.21 -47.65
CA LEU A 28 121.90 7.65 -47.92
C LEU A 28 121.98 7.22 -49.40
N LEU A 29 122.84 7.92 -50.14
CA LEU A 29 123.27 7.60 -51.50
C LEU A 29 124.18 6.36 -51.51
N ALA A 30 123.99 5.49 -52.50
CA ALA A 30 125.06 4.69 -53.09
C ALA A 30 124.81 4.55 -54.60
N LEU A 31 125.79 4.96 -55.41
CA LEU A 31 125.84 4.87 -56.87
C LEU A 31 126.49 3.56 -57.32
N TRP A 32 126.25 3.22 -58.60
CA TRP A 32 126.65 2.05 -59.41
C TRP A 32 125.55 0.97 -59.46
N SER A 33 125.09 0.44 -60.58
CA SER A 33 125.58 0.42 -61.97
C SER A 33 124.37 0.12 -62.87
N CYS A 34 124.44 0.50 -64.14
CA CYS A 34 123.52 0.08 -65.19
C CYS A 34 123.30 -1.43 -65.18
N ASP A 35 122.05 -1.87 -65.22
CA ASP A 35 121.66 -2.97 -66.11
C ASP A 35 120.17 -2.87 -66.46
N GLY A 36 119.86 -3.09 -67.73
CA GLY A 36 118.51 -3.03 -68.26
C GLY A 36 117.71 -4.25 -67.82
N GLY A 37 116.64 -4.02 -67.06
CA GLY A 37 115.55 -4.98 -66.87
C GLY A 37 114.36 -4.56 -67.73
N PRO A 38 113.67 -5.50 -68.41
CA PRO A 38 112.58 -5.15 -69.30
C PRO A 38 111.48 -4.46 -68.50
N GLY A 39 110.82 -3.46 -69.10
CA GLY A 39 109.53 -3.03 -68.59
C GLY A 39 108.67 -4.29 -68.42
N SER A 40 108.17 -4.53 -67.21
CA SER A 40 107.19 -5.59 -66.97
C SER A 40 106.12 -5.44 -68.04
N GLU A 41 105.95 -6.47 -68.87
CA GLU A 41 104.89 -6.47 -69.88
C GLU A 41 103.58 -6.05 -69.20
N PRO A 42 102.78 -5.17 -69.81
CA PRO A 42 101.53 -4.75 -69.22
C PRO A 42 100.69 -5.98 -68.88
N GLU A 43 100.39 -6.16 -67.59
CA GLU A 43 99.58 -7.29 -67.12
C GLU A 43 98.25 -7.30 -67.89
N THR A 44 97.98 -8.40 -68.59
CA THR A 44 96.70 -8.56 -69.29
C THR A 44 95.60 -8.91 -68.29
N PRO A 45 94.38 -8.34 -68.42
CA PRO A 45 93.24 -8.67 -67.57
C PRO A 45 92.97 -10.19 -67.54
N ALA A 46 92.88 -10.79 -66.35
CA ALA A 46 92.67 -12.22 -66.17
C ALA A 46 91.43 -12.57 -65.34
N ALA A 47 91.03 -11.72 -64.37
CA ALA A 47 89.83 -11.92 -63.58
C ALA A 47 89.15 -10.59 -63.22
N LEU A 48 87.83 -10.65 -63.05
CA LEU A 48 87.00 -9.56 -62.55
C LEU A 48 86.38 -10.03 -61.23
N VAL A 49 86.62 -9.31 -60.14
CA VAL A 49 86.12 -9.67 -58.80
C VAL A 49 85.37 -8.52 -58.15
N ILE A 50 84.36 -8.84 -57.34
CA ILE A 50 83.67 -7.88 -56.50
C ILE A 50 84.61 -7.43 -55.38
N ARG A 51 84.79 -6.12 -55.22
CA ARG A 51 85.60 -5.54 -54.14
C ARG A 51 84.73 -5.03 -52.99
N SER A 52 83.62 -4.37 -53.29
CA SER A 52 82.66 -3.85 -52.30
C SER A 52 81.34 -3.49 -52.96
N GLY A 53 80.26 -3.33 -52.18
CA GLY A 53 78.97 -2.86 -52.70
C GLY A 53 77.94 -3.96 -52.97
N ASP A 54 78.23 -5.21 -52.62
CA ASP A 54 77.32 -6.36 -52.83
C ASP A 54 76.47 -6.67 -51.59
N GLY A 55 75.29 -7.26 -51.82
CA GLY A 55 74.36 -7.73 -50.79
C GLY A 55 73.69 -6.64 -49.95
N GLN A 56 73.49 -5.44 -50.50
CA GLN A 56 73.05 -4.27 -49.72
C GLN A 56 71.53 -4.08 -49.75
N ALA A 57 71.01 -3.28 -48.83
CA ALA A 57 69.63 -2.84 -48.88
C ALA A 57 69.54 -1.31 -48.77
N ALA A 58 68.59 -0.74 -49.50
CA ALA A 58 68.21 0.66 -49.41
C ALA A 58 66.72 0.78 -49.72
N ASP A 59 66.09 1.90 -49.38
CA ASP A 59 64.70 2.13 -49.75
C ASP A 59 64.59 2.24 -51.28
N ALA A 60 63.49 1.76 -51.86
CA ALA A 60 63.26 1.89 -53.29
C ALA A 60 63.45 3.35 -53.75
N ARG A 61 64.01 3.54 -54.95
CA ARG A 61 64.34 4.87 -55.51
C ARG A 61 65.43 5.66 -54.77
N THR A 62 66.15 5.05 -53.83
CA THR A 62 67.32 5.64 -53.17
C THR A 62 68.62 4.91 -53.52
N ALA A 63 69.77 5.57 -53.30
CA ALA A 63 71.07 4.98 -53.56
C ALA A 63 71.49 4.00 -52.46
N VAL A 64 72.12 2.89 -52.85
CA VAL A 64 72.76 1.98 -51.88
C VAL A 64 73.85 2.71 -51.09
N PRO A 65 74.06 2.38 -49.80
CA PRO A 65 75.04 3.07 -48.96
C PRO A 65 76.48 2.96 -49.46
N ASN A 66 76.86 1.83 -50.08
CA ASN A 66 78.19 1.68 -50.64
C ASN A 66 78.13 1.43 -52.15
N PRO A 67 78.76 2.30 -52.95
CA PRO A 67 78.92 2.12 -54.39
C PRO A 67 79.46 0.74 -54.81
N PRO A 68 78.82 0.04 -55.76
CA PRO A 68 79.34 -1.16 -56.38
C PRO A 68 80.70 -0.92 -57.01
N THR A 69 81.69 -1.68 -56.56
CA THR A 69 83.10 -1.53 -56.93
C THR A 69 83.69 -2.90 -57.23
N VAL A 70 84.38 -3.00 -58.37
CA VAL A 70 85.08 -4.20 -58.82
C VAL A 70 86.58 -3.95 -58.88
N GLN A 71 87.35 -5.04 -58.91
CA GLN A 71 88.77 -5.01 -59.22
C GLN A 71 89.06 -5.95 -60.38
N VAL A 72 89.81 -5.45 -61.36
CA VAL A 72 90.36 -6.25 -62.46
C VAL A 72 91.78 -6.64 -62.10
N THR A 73 92.05 -7.94 -62.05
CA THR A 73 93.38 -8.47 -61.73
C THR A 73 93.97 -9.22 -62.91
N GLY A 74 95.29 -9.16 -63.06
CA GLY A 74 96.03 -9.97 -64.03
C GLY A 74 96.42 -11.33 -63.45
N GLN A 75 97.21 -12.11 -64.19
CA GLN A 75 97.54 -13.50 -63.83
C GLN A 75 98.38 -13.59 -62.54
N SER A 76 99.13 -12.55 -62.18
CA SER A 76 99.90 -12.50 -60.92
C SER A 76 99.07 -12.11 -59.70
N GLY A 77 97.80 -11.73 -59.91
CA GLY A 77 96.93 -11.15 -58.88
C GLY A 77 97.11 -9.64 -58.68
N ALA A 78 98.01 -8.98 -59.42
CA ALA A 78 98.15 -7.52 -59.42
C ALA A 78 96.96 -6.84 -60.13
N GLY A 79 96.63 -5.62 -59.71
CA GLY A 79 95.56 -4.82 -60.31
C GLY A 79 95.96 -4.30 -61.69
N VAL A 80 95.04 -4.38 -62.66
CA VAL A 80 95.28 -3.93 -64.05
C VAL A 80 94.57 -2.60 -64.29
N GLY A 81 95.34 -1.53 -64.45
CA GLY A 81 94.83 -0.19 -64.76
C GLY A 81 94.50 0.02 -66.23
N GLY A 82 93.60 0.97 -66.53
CA GLY A 82 93.22 1.33 -67.89
C GLY A 82 92.15 0.44 -68.54
N VAL A 83 91.55 -0.50 -67.80
CA VAL A 83 90.53 -1.43 -68.30
C VAL A 83 89.15 -0.78 -68.20
N ASN A 84 88.39 -0.77 -69.31
CA ASN A 84 87.01 -0.28 -69.31
C ASN A 84 86.06 -1.35 -68.75
N VAL A 85 85.44 -1.06 -67.61
CA VAL A 85 84.39 -1.89 -67.00
C VAL A 85 83.03 -1.30 -67.35
N SER A 86 82.11 -2.11 -67.86
CA SER A 86 80.71 -1.72 -68.04
C SER A 86 79.84 -2.20 -66.88
N PHE A 87 78.95 -1.32 -66.42
CA PHE A 87 77.95 -1.57 -65.38
C PHE A 87 76.56 -1.48 -65.99
N THR A 88 75.76 -2.53 -65.85
CA THR A 88 74.41 -2.58 -66.44
C THR A 88 73.44 -3.12 -65.41
N VAL A 89 72.39 -2.36 -65.12
CA VAL A 89 71.29 -2.83 -64.27
C VAL A 89 70.54 -3.92 -65.01
N THR A 90 70.48 -5.11 -64.42
CA THR A 90 69.89 -6.31 -65.04
C THR A 90 68.62 -6.78 -64.35
N GLY A 91 68.24 -6.17 -63.22
CA GLY A 91 66.99 -6.45 -62.53
C GLY A 91 66.60 -5.32 -61.58
N GLY A 92 65.29 -5.12 -61.39
CA GLY A 92 64.74 -4.17 -60.41
C GLY A 92 64.58 -2.71 -60.87
N GLY A 93 65.05 -2.35 -62.07
CA GLY A 93 64.70 -1.07 -62.73
C GLY A 93 65.48 0.17 -62.27
N GLY A 94 66.52 0.00 -61.43
CA GLY A 94 67.35 1.10 -60.94
C GLY A 94 68.30 1.74 -61.97
N SER A 95 69.18 2.62 -61.51
CA SER A 95 70.17 3.32 -62.33
C SER A 95 71.52 3.47 -61.63
N VAL A 96 72.61 3.54 -62.40
CA VAL A 96 73.96 3.82 -61.90
C VAL A 96 74.42 5.20 -62.34
N ALA A 97 75.18 5.88 -61.49
CA ALA A 97 75.76 7.18 -61.80
C ALA A 97 76.73 7.13 -63.00
N SER A 98 77.37 5.98 -63.23
CA SER A 98 78.24 5.76 -64.38
C SER A 98 78.09 4.34 -64.92
N ALA A 99 77.60 4.23 -66.16
CA ALA A 99 77.44 2.95 -66.86
C ALA A 99 78.78 2.34 -67.32
N THR A 100 79.86 3.12 -67.30
CA THR A 100 81.22 2.66 -67.58
C THR A 100 82.21 3.36 -66.67
N ALA A 101 83.25 2.65 -66.23
CA ALA A 101 84.38 3.24 -65.51
C ALA A 101 85.69 2.56 -65.93
N VAL A 102 86.77 3.35 -65.99
CA VAL A 102 88.12 2.86 -66.30
C VAL A 102 88.85 2.54 -65.01
N THR A 103 89.52 1.39 -64.93
CA THR A 103 90.26 0.99 -63.74
C THR A 103 91.46 1.91 -63.45
N GLY A 104 91.63 2.27 -62.17
CA GLY A 104 92.82 2.97 -61.68
C GLY A 104 94.08 2.09 -61.69
N SER A 105 95.23 2.62 -61.28
CA SER A 105 96.50 1.87 -61.24
C SER A 105 96.49 0.64 -60.31
N ASP A 106 95.53 0.58 -59.39
CA ASP A 106 95.27 -0.55 -58.47
C ASP A 106 94.25 -1.56 -59.04
N GLY A 107 93.79 -1.36 -60.28
CA GLY A 107 92.82 -2.21 -60.96
C GLY A 107 91.36 -1.97 -60.54
N VAL A 108 91.07 -0.93 -59.76
CA VAL A 108 89.73 -0.71 -59.20
C VAL A 108 88.88 0.20 -60.08
N ALA A 109 87.61 -0.17 -60.28
CA ALA A 109 86.60 0.65 -60.96
C ALA A 109 85.26 0.59 -60.19
N SER A 110 84.54 1.71 -60.14
CA SER A 110 83.25 1.83 -59.45
C SER A 110 82.16 2.36 -60.38
N SER A 111 80.93 1.89 -60.18
CA SER A 111 79.74 2.42 -60.88
C SER A 111 79.28 3.79 -60.35
N GLY A 112 79.91 4.29 -59.28
CA GLY A 112 79.41 5.43 -58.51
C GLY A 112 78.14 5.06 -57.74
N ALA A 113 77.29 6.05 -57.44
CA ALA A 113 76.03 5.78 -56.74
C ALA A 113 75.14 4.84 -57.57
N TRP A 114 74.67 3.75 -56.96
CA TRP A 114 73.67 2.86 -57.54
C TRP A 114 72.32 3.13 -56.89
N THR A 115 71.41 3.79 -57.61
CA THR A 115 70.04 4.08 -57.18
C THR A 115 69.16 2.88 -57.52
N LEU A 116 68.50 2.31 -56.52
CA LEU A 116 67.62 1.15 -56.69
C LEU A 116 66.30 1.56 -57.38
N GLY A 117 65.65 0.62 -58.07
CA GLY A 117 64.36 0.87 -58.73
C GLY A 117 63.18 0.50 -57.82
N ASP A 118 62.22 -0.27 -58.34
CA ASP A 118 61.02 -0.68 -57.61
C ASP A 118 61.34 -1.66 -56.45
N PRO A 119 60.52 -1.75 -55.39
CA PRO A 119 60.76 -2.66 -54.28
C PRO A 119 61.03 -4.12 -54.70
N GLY A 120 61.91 -4.80 -53.96
CA GLY A 120 62.32 -6.19 -54.21
C GLY A 120 63.78 -6.35 -54.66
N PRO A 121 64.15 -7.53 -55.18
CA PRO A 121 65.52 -7.84 -55.57
C PRO A 121 66.02 -6.97 -56.74
N GLN A 122 67.25 -6.49 -56.61
CA GLN A 122 67.94 -5.61 -57.57
C GLN A 122 69.22 -6.29 -58.04
N GLN A 123 69.53 -6.17 -59.33
CA GLN A 123 70.77 -6.74 -59.89
C GLN A 123 71.52 -5.74 -60.75
N LEU A 124 72.84 -5.66 -60.52
CA LEU A 124 73.76 -4.88 -61.32
C LEU A 124 74.90 -5.77 -61.81
N ARG A 125 75.07 -5.91 -63.12
CA ARG A 125 76.16 -6.69 -63.72
C ARG A 125 77.34 -5.79 -64.05
N ALA A 126 78.53 -6.16 -63.61
CA ALA A 126 79.79 -5.57 -64.06
C ALA A 126 80.49 -6.51 -65.04
N SER A 127 80.89 -6.01 -66.20
CA SER A 127 81.51 -6.80 -67.27
C SER A 127 82.76 -6.15 -67.82
N VAL A 128 83.73 -7.00 -68.18
CA VAL A 128 84.91 -6.66 -68.97
C VAL A 128 84.98 -7.64 -70.12
N THR A 129 85.22 -7.15 -71.34
CA THR A 129 85.29 -8.02 -72.53
C THR A 129 86.33 -9.12 -72.34
N GLY A 130 85.91 -10.38 -72.50
CA GLY A 130 86.79 -11.54 -72.37
C GLY A 130 86.92 -12.11 -70.95
N LEU A 131 86.31 -11.50 -69.93
CA LEU A 131 86.29 -12.01 -68.56
C LEU A 131 84.89 -12.47 -68.14
N GLN A 132 84.82 -13.39 -67.18
CA GLN A 132 83.55 -13.78 -66.55
C GLN A 132 82.96 -12.59 -65.78
N PRO A 133 81.73 -12.14 -66.08
CA PRO A 133 81.11 -11.01 -65.38
C PRO A 133 80.72 -11.34 -63.94
N VAL A 134 80.69 -10.33 -63.10
CA VAL A 134 80.19 -10.42 -61.71
C VAL A 134 78.87 -9.68 -61.58
N VAL A 135 78.01 -10.13 -60.66
CA VAL A 135 76.69 -9.54 -60.43
C VAL A 135 76.59 -9.12 -58.97
N PHE A 136 76.27 -7.86 -58.75
CA PHE A 136 75.90 -7.32 -57.45
C PHE A 136 74.42 -7.54 -57.21
N GLY A 137 74.07 -8.05 -56.03
CA GLY A 137 72.70 -8.08 -55.51
C GLY A 137 72.46 -6.90 -54.56
N ALA A 138 71.27 -6.31 -54.64
CA ALA A 138 70.74 -5.47 -53.59
C ALA A 138 69.24 -5.74 -53.39
N THR A 139 68.67 -5.25 -52.29
CA THR A 139 67.22 -5.30 -52.03
C THR A 139 66.70 -3.89 -51.86
N ALA A 140 65.75 -3.50 -52.71
CA ALA A 140 64.96 -2.28 -52.55
C ALA A 140 63.85 -2.54 -51.53
N ARG A 141 63.84 -1.82 -50.39
CA ARG A 141 62.77 -1.93 -49.40
C ARG A 141 61.50 -1.28 -49.93
N ASP A 142 60.36 -1.87 -49.57
CA ASP A 142 59.05 -1.29 -49.84
C ASP A 142 58.83 -0.01 -49.01
N PHE A 143 57.89 0.83 -49.42
CA PHE A 143 57.57 2.10 -48.76
C PHE A 143 56.06 2.33 -48.69
N PRO A 144 55.57 3.15 -47.75
CA PRO A 144 54.14 3.37 -47.56
C PRO A 144 53.47 3.91 -48.84
N ALA A 145 52.36 3.31 -49.24
CA ALA A 145 51.58 3.69 -50.42
C ALA A 145 50.15 4.12 -50.07
N GLU A 146 49.57 3.50 -49.05
CA GLU A 146 48.18 3.73 -48.66
C GLU A 146 48.01 3.55 -47.15
N LEU A 147 47.15 4.39 -46.56
CA LEU A 147 46.70 4.26 -45.18
C LEU A 147 45.18 4.04 -45.21
N VAL A 148 44.70 2.97 -44.56
CA VAL A 148 43.27 2.64 -44.50
C VAL A 148 42.82 2.38 -43.07
N VAL A 149 41.53 2.61 -42.79
CA VAL A 149 40.93 2.15 -41.53
C VAL A 149 40.70 0.64 -41.64
N HIS A 150 41.26 -0.11 -40.70
CA HIS A 150 41.15 -1.57 -40.67
C HIS A 150 40.01 -2.01 -39.75
N ALA A 151 39.89 -1.42 -38.55
CA ALA A 151 38.85 -1.74 -37.58
C ALA A 151 38.54 -0.57 -36.63
N GLY A 152 37.37 -0.64 -35.98
CA GLY A 152 36.99 0.26 -34.89
C GLY A 152 36.27 1.56 -35.29
N ASP A 153 35.83 1.72 -36.55
CA ASP A 153 35.07 2.90 -36.98
C ASP A 153 33.57 2.80 -36.63
N GLY A 154 32.94 3.95 -36.34
CA GLY A 154 31.51 4.06 -36.08
C GLY A 154 31.06 3.55 -34.71
N GLN A 155 31.98 3.43 -33.74
CA GLN A 155 31.69 2.88 -32.42
C GLN A 155 30.89 3.83 -31.51
N ARG A 156 30.30 3.28 -30.46
CA ARG A 156 29.67 4.04 -29.37
C ARG A 156 30.24 3.62 -28.03
N ALA A 157 30.45 4.59 -27.14
CA ALA A 157 30.81 4.34 -25.75
C ALA A 157 30.30 5.48 -24.86
N THR A 158 30.16 5.25 -23.56
CA THR A 158 29.79 6.31 -22.62
C THR A 158 30.90 7.37 -22.56
N ALA A 159 30.53 8.65 -22.49
CA ALA A 159 31.47 9.75 -22.28
C ALA A 159 32.43 9.45 -21.11
N GLY A 160 33.73 9.66 -21.32
CA GLY A 160 34.78 9.32 -20.36
C GLY A 160 35.23 7.85 -20.35
N THR A 161 34.67 6.99 -21.22
CA THR A 161 35.08 5.58 -21.34
C THR A 161 35.69 5.28 -22.72
N ALA A 162 36.50 4.22 -22.80
CA ALA A 162 37.10 3.78 -24.05
C ALA A 162 36.09 3.05 -24.94
N VAL A 163 36.24 3.23 -26.25
CA VAL A 163 35.55 2.38 -27.22
C VAL A 163 35.96 0.91 -27.01
N ALA A 164 35.00 0.00 -27.20
CA ALA A 164 35.18 -1.42 -26.86
C ALA A 164 36.13 -2.14 -27.84
N ASP A 165 35.95 -1.88 -29.14
CA ASP A 165 36.81 -2.44 -30.17
C ASP A 165 38.04 -1.53 -30.38
N PRO A 166 39.27 -2.07 -30.34
CA PRO A 166 40.45 -1.27 -30.58
C PRO A 166 40.44 -0.62 -31.97
N ILE A 167 40.87 0.64 -32.04
CA ILE A 167 41.09 1.31 -33.32
C ILE A 167 42.31 0.70 -33.99
N GLN A 168 42.16 0.24 -35.23
CA GLN A 168 43.26 -0.27 -36.04
C GLN A 168 43.26 0.39 -37.40
N VAL A 169 44.42 0.84 -37.84
CA VAL A 169 44.67 1.30 -39.21
C VAL A 169 45.77 0.45 -39.83
N GLN A 170 45.69 0.25 -41.14
CA GLN A 170 46.65 -0.54 -41.88
C GLN A 170 47.43 0.35 -42.86
N VAL A 171 48.75 0.18 -42.88
CA VAL A 171 49.62 0.81 -43.88
C VAL A 171 50.00 -0.23 -44.91
N ASN A 172 49.55 -0.04 -46.15
CA ASN A 172 49.91 -0.90 -47.27
C ASN A 172 51.13 -0.32 -47.99
N GLY A 173 52.09 -1.18 -48.31
CA GLY A 173 53.23 -0.84 -49.17
C GLY A 173 52.86 -0.81 -50.65
N VAL A 174 53.77 -0.32 -51.50
CA VAL A 174 53.56 -0.28 -52.96
C VAL A 174 53.43 -1.68 -53.56
N THR A 175 54.00 -2.70 -52.90
CA THR A 175 53.86 -4.10 -53.33
C THR A 175 52.51 -4.74 -52.96
N GLY A 176 51.66 -4.02 -52.23
CA GLY A 176 50.30 -4.44 -51.86
C GLY A 176 50.18 -5.23 -50.56
N GLY A 177 51.29 -5.52 -49.87
CA GLY A 177 51.30 -6.12 -48.53
C GLY A 177 51.30 -5.07 -47.41
N GLY A 178 50.93 -5.49 -46.20
CA GLY A 178 51.09 -4.67 -45.00
C GLY A 178 52.56 -4.36 -44.73
N LEU A 179 52.87 -3.12 -44.38
CA LEU A 179 54.25 -2.66 -44.21
C LEU A 179 54.60 -2.48 -42.74
N GLU A 180 55.52 -3.31 -42.23
CA GLU A 180 56.02 -3.27 -40.85
C GLU A 180 56.91 -2.06 -40.56
N GLY A 181 56.86 -1.55 -39.33
CA GLY A 181 57.78 -0.54 -38.81
C GLY A 181 57.46 0.91 -39.24
N VAL A 182 56.33 1.16 -39.88
CA VAL A 182 55.87 2.51 -40.25
C VAL A 182 55.28 3.19 -39.02
N THR A 183 55.73 4.41 -38.70
CA THR A 183 55.12 5.21 -37.63
C THR A 183 53.86 5.90 -38.11
N VAL A 184 52.74 5.61 -37.44
CA VAL A 184 51.44 6.25 -37.63
C VAL A 184 51.20 7.24 -36.49
N GLY A 185 50.83 8.48 -36.83
CA GLY A 185 50.40 9.50 -35.88
C GLY A 185 48.87 9.55 -35.75
N PHE A 186 48.38 9.61 -34.51
CA PHE A 186 46.97 9.66 -34.15
C PHE A 186 46.67 10.98 -33.42
N GLN A 187 45.56 11.62 -33.78
CA GLN A 187 45.13 12.88 -33.20
C GLN A 187 43.62 12.91 -33.04
N VAL A 188 43.14 13.16 -31.83
CA VAL A 188 41.72 13.49 -31.61
C VAL A 188 41.44 14.86 -32.23
N THR A 189 40.51 14.93 -33.18
CA THR A 189 40.15 16.13 -33.93
C THR A 189 38.78 16.69 -33.57
N GLY A 190 37.95 15.93 -32.84
CA GLY A 190 36.65 16.38 -32.37
C GLY A 190 36.20 15.62 -31.11
N GLY A 191 35.39 16.28 -30.28
CA GLY A 191 34.73 15.68 -29.11
C GLY A 191 35.57 15.58 -27.82
N GLY A 192 36.84 15.97 -27.84
CA GLY A 192 37.64 16.20 -26.61
C GLY A 192 38.16 14.95 -25.90
N GLY A 193 38.08 13.77 -26.53
CA GLY A 193 38.60 12.51 -26.00
C GLY A 193 40.13 12.45 -25.85
N SER A 194 40.63 11.33 -25.33
CA SER A 194 42.06 11.07 -25.12
C SER A 194 42.49 9.73 -25.72
N LEU A 195 43.78 9.63 -26.05
CA LEU A 195 44.41 8.42 -26.60
C LEU A 195 45.44 7.92 -25.60
N GLU A 196 45.58 6.59 -25.50
CA GLU A 196 46.67 5.97 -24.75
C GLU A 196 48.04 6.33 -25.34
N SER A 197 48.14 6.39 -26.68
CA SER A 197 49.34 6.87 -27.37
C SER A 197 48.99 7.65 -28.64
N ALA A 198 49.66 8.79 -28.84
CA ALA A 198 49.51 9.63 -30.03
C ALA A 198 50.25 9.08 -31.26
N THR A 199 51.05 8.03 -31.10
CA THR A 199 51.80 7.38 -32.19
C THR A 199 51.89 5.89 -31.95
N ALA A 200 51.87 5.09 -33.02
CA ALA A 200 52.18 3.66 -32.97
C ALA A 200 52.97 3.23 -34.22
N THR A 201 53.74 2.15 -34.09
CA THR A 201 54.46 1.55 -35.23
C THR A 201 53.69 0.34 -35.74
N THR A 202 53.62 0.17 -37.05
CA THR A 202 52.95 -0.98 -37.66
C THR A 202 53.66 -2.30 -37.37
N ASP A 203 52.90 -3.36 -37.16
CA ASP A 203 53.40 -4.73 -36.99
C ASP A 203 53.65 -5.44 -38.34
N GLY A 204 53.92 -6.74 -38.30
CA GLY A 204 54.20 -7.57 -39.48
C GLY A 204 53.06 -7.65 -40.50
N ASP A 205 51.81 -7.37 -40.10
CA ASP A 205 50.63 -7.30 -40.98
C ASP A 205 50.33 -5.86 -41.44
N GLY A 206 51.18 -4.90 -41.06
CA GLY A 206 51.03 -3.48 -41.37
C GLY A 206 50.02 -2.76 -40.47
N LEU A 207 49.62 -3.35 -39.34
CA LEU A 207 48.58 -2.81 -38.46
C LEU A 207 49.17 -1.94 -37.35
N ALA A 208 48.55 -0.80 -37.09
CA ALA A 208 48.90 0.10 -35.97
C ALA A 208 47.64 0.52 -35.20
N SER A 209 47.76 0.61 -33.88
CA SER A 209 46.69 1.03 -32.97
C SER A 209 47.20 2.06 -31.96
N PRO A 210 46.44 3.12 -31.65
CA PRO A 210 46.82 4.08 -30.60
C PRO A 210 46.62 3.54 -29.18
N GLY A 211 46.23 2.27 -29.02
CA GLY A 211 45.77 1.71 -27.75
C GLY A 211 44.32 2.12 -27.48
N ALA A 212 43.97 2.33 -26.21
CA ALA A 212 42.64 2.79 -25.83
C ALA A 212 42.33 4.19 -26.37
N TRP A 213 41.16 4.35 -26.99
CA TRP A 213 40.59 5.66 -27.32
C TRP A 213 39.40 5.95 -26.40
N THR A 214 39.64 6.81 -25.41
CA THR A 214 38.64 7.27 -24.45
C THR A 214 37.88 8.46 -25.01
N LEU A 215 36.54 8.34 -25.11
CA LEU A 215 35.69 9.38 -25.66
C LEU A 215 35.53 10.54 -24.67
N GLY A 216 35.44 11.77 -25.19
CA GLY A 216 35.27 12.97 -24.39
C GLY A 216 33.79 13.30 -24.12
N ASP A 217 33.40 14.55 -24.41
CA ASP A 217 32.05 15.05 -24.16
C ASP A 217 30.98 14.30 -24.98
N PRO A 218 29.73 14.19 -24.49
CA PRO A 218 28.65 13.53 -25.23
C PRO A 218 28.45 14.08 -26.65
N GLY A 219 28.21 13.19 -27.62
CA GLY A 219 28.02 13.52 -29.03
C GLY A 219 29.11 12.96 -29.95
N PRO A 220 29.22 13.48 -31.20
CA PRO A 220 30.17 12.99 -32.18
C PRO A 220 31.64 13.18 -31.76
N GLN A 221 32.45 12.15 -32.02
CA GLN A 221 33.88 12.10 -31.72
C GLN A 221 34.65 11.81 -33.01
N GLU A 222 35.77 12.49 -33.22
CA GLU A 222 36.61 12.29 -34.41
C GLU A 222 38.08 12.07 -34.05
N LEU A 223 38.67 11.05 -34.65
CA LEU A 223 40.07 10.66 -34.54
C LEU A 223 40.69 10.61 -35.93
N ARG A 224 41.82 11.28 -36.13
CA ARG A 224 42.58 11.27 -37.39
C ARG A 224 43.84 10.42 -37.25
N ALA A 225 44.05 9.48 -38.16
CA ALA A 225 45.30 8.75 -38.32
C ALA A 225 46.08 9.28 -39.54
N SER A 226 47.40 9.36 -39.43
CA SER A 226 48.25 9.96 -40.46
C SER A 226 49.62 9.29 -40.55
N VAL A 227 50.12 9.18 -41.78
CA VAL A 227 51.48 8.77 -42.10
C VAL A 227 52.07 9.83 -43.02
N THR A 228 53.32 10.22 -42.78
CA THR A 228 53.98 11.26 -43.58
C THR A 228 53.99 10.88 -45.07
N GLY A 229 53.46 11.77 -45.92
CA GLY A 229 53.41 11.57 -47.38
C GLY A 229 52.19 10.81 -47.90
N LEU A 230 51.27 10.38 -47.02
CA LEU A 230 49.99 9.76 -47.39
C LEU A 230 48.80 10.65 -47.00
N ASP A 231 47.66 10.41 -47.65
CA ASP A 231 46.40 11.01 -47.22
C ASP A 231 45.97 10.42 -45.87
N PRO A 232 45.52 11.26 -44.92
CA PRO A 232 45.05 10.80 -43.62
C PRO A 232 43.70 10.09 -43.73
N VAL A 233 43.40 9.25 -42.73
CA VAL A 233 42.06 8.67 -42.55
C VAL A 233 41.42 9.17 -41.26
N ASN A 234 40.09 9.33 -41.28
CA ASN A 234 39.31 9.74 -40.12
C ASN A 234 38.48 8.55 -39.62
N ILE A 235 38.47 8.37 -38.31
CA ILE A 235 37.68 7.41 -37.57
C ILE A 235 36.68 8.19 -36.72
N ARG A 236 35.44 7.72 -36.67
CA ARG A 236 34.35 8.34 -35.92
C ARG A 236 33.86 7.43 -34.80
N ALA A 237 33.41 8.05 -33.72
CA ALA A 237 32.64 7.40 -32.67
C ALA A 237 31.57 8.34 -32.13
N THR A 238 30.67 7.84 -31.30
CA THR A 238 29.69 8.65 -30.57
C THR A 238 29.82 8.41 -29.07
N ALA A 239 30.08 9.48 -28.32
CA ALA A 239 30.04 9.47 -26.87
C ALA A 239 28.58 9.57 -26.39
N LEU A 240 28.09 8.57 -25.68
CA LEU A 240 26.77 8.61 -25.04
C LEU A 240 26.86 9.41 -23.74
N GLY A 241 25.86 10.24 -23.46
CA GLY A 241 25.82 10.98 -22.19
C GLY A 241 25.62 10.07 -20.99
N VAL A 242 26.05 10.53 -19.82
CA VAL A 242 25.85 9.82 -18.54
C VAL A 242 24.56 10.35 -17.90
N PRO A 243 23.50 9.52 -17.78
CA PRO A 243 22.28 9.93 -17.10
C PRO A 243 22.54 10.27 -15.63
N ALA A 244 21.98 11.38 -15.16
CA ALA A 244 22.08 11.79 -13.75
C ALA A 244 20.72 12.07 -13.11
N ARG A 245 19.70 12.41 -13.90
CA ARG A 245 18.35 12.68 -13.39
C ARG A 245 17.26 12.19 -14.35
N MET A 246 16.20 11.64 -13.79
CA MET A 246 14.94 11.30 -14.47
C MET A 246 13.80 12.12 -13.86
N THR A 247 12.96 12.72 -14.71
CA THR A 247 11.78 13.48 -14.27
C THR A 247 10.56 13.10 -15.11
N VAL A 248 9.37 13.05 -14.49
CA VAL A 248 8.11 12.90 -15.22
C VAL A 248 7.75 14.24 -15.85
N VAL A 249 7.49 14.25 -17.15
CA VAL A 249 7.15 15.47 -17.90
C VAL A 249 5.72 15.48 -18.44
N ALA A 250 5.08 14.31 -18.56
CA ALA A 250 3.67 14.22 -18.96
C ALA A 250 2.98 12.96 -18.39
N GLY A 251 1.64 12.99 -18.38
CA GLY A 251 0.79 11.83 -18.16
C GLY A 251 0.51 11.44 -16.71
N THR A 252 0.95 12.22 -15.72
CA THR A 252 0.60 12.00 -14.29
C THR A 252 -0.72 12.69 -13.90
N GLY A 253 -1.43 12.14 -12.93
CA GLY A 253 -2.63 12.70 -12.33
C GLY A 253 -3.88 12.67 -13.23
N GLN A 254 -3.92 11.78 -14.22
CA GLN A 254 -5.05 11.66 -15.14
C GLN A 254 -6.18 10.83 -14.53
N GLU A 255 -7.42 11.19 -14.84
CA GLU A 255 -8.60 10.42 -14.47
C GLU A 255 -9.34 9.96 -15.73
N VAL A 256 -9.64 8.67 -15.81
CA VAL A 256 -10.40 8.05 -16.91
C VAL A 256 -11.32 6.98 -16.36
N THR A 257 -12.32 6.55 -17.12
CA THR A 257 -13.14 5.40 -16.71
C THR A 257 -12.35 4.09 -16.79
N VAL A 258 -12.68 3.13 -15.93
CA VAL A 258 -12.11 1.77 -15.95
C VAL A 258 -12.07 1.16 -17.36
N GLY A 259 -10.99 0.43 -17.66
CA GLY A 259 -10.80 -0.25 -18.95
C GLY A 259 -10.43 0.66 -20.12
N THR A 260 -10.16 1.96 -19.90
CA THR A 260 -9.85 2.92 -20.97
C THR A 260 -8.41 3.45 -20.89
N ALA A 261 -7.91 3.95 -22.01
CA ALA A 261 -6.59 4.55 -22.12
C ALA A 261 -6.58 5.98 -21.59
N VAL A 262 -5.52 6.35 -20.87
CA VAL A 262 -5.28 7.74 -20.50
C VAL A 262 -5.04 8.59 -21.76
N PRO A 263 -5.58 9.82 -21.83
CA PRO A 263 -5.50 10.64 -23.04
C PRO A 263 -4.09 11.19 -23.32
N ILE A 264 -3.27 11.39 -22.28
CA ILE A 264 -1.89 11.87 -22.38
C ILE A 264 -0.95 10.70 -22.07
N PRO A 265 -0.21 10.15 -23.05
CA PRO A 265 0.75 9.10 -22.77
C PRO A 265 1.81 9.56 -21.75
N PRO A 266 2.10 8.75 -20.72
CA PRO A 266 3.20 9.02 -19.79
C PRO A 266 4.55 9.20 -20.48
N GLU A 267 5.26 10.24 -20.08
CA GLU A 267 6.55 10.62 -20.65
C GLU A 267 7.53 11.04 -19.54
N VAL A 268 8.78 10.60 -19.65
CA VAL A 268 9.89 11.00 -18.79
C VAL A 268 10.98 11.71 -19.58
N LEU A 269 11.67 12.63 -18.91
CA LEU A 269 12.85 13.34 -19.39
C LEU A 269 14.08 12.86 -18.63
N ILE A 270 15.13 12.49 -19.37
CA ILE A 270 16.44 12.11 -18.83
C ILE A 270 17.46 13.19 -19.15
N THR A 271 18.18 13.64 -18.12
CA THR A 271 19.25 14.64 -18.25
C THR A 271 20.55 14.18 -17.60
N ASP A 272 21.66 14.78 -18.02
CA ASP A 272 22.95 14.69 -17.32
C ASP A 272 22.95 15.57 -16.03
N SER A 273 24.10 15.63 -15.35
CA SER A 273 24.29 16.40 -14.12
C SER A 273 24.28 17.92 -14.32
N ALA A 274 24.46 18.39 -15.56
CA ALA A 274 24.37 19.79 -15.94
C ALA A 274 22.94 20.20 -16.35
N GLY A 275 22.01 19.23 -16.46
CA GLY A 275 20.64 19.44 -16.91
C GLY A 275 20.47 19.36 -18.44
N THR A 276 21.48 18.90 -19.17
CA THR A 276 21.40 18.71 -20.62
C THR A 276 20.56 17.46 -20.94
N PRO A 277 19.56 17.54 -21.83
CA PRO A 277 18.81 16.36 -22.25
C PRO A 277 19.68 15.34 -22.98
N LEU A 278 19.48 14.06 -22.68
CA LEU A 278 20.29 12.98 -23.23
C LEU A 278 19.52 12.13 -24.24
N PRO A 279 19.88 12.13 -25.54
CA PRO A 279 19.33 11.18 -26.50
C PRO A 279 19.88 9.77 -26.32
N ASP A 280 19.21 8.80 -26.94
CA ASP A 280 19.64 7.42 -27.06
C ASP A 280 19.77 6.63 -25.73
N VAL A 281 19.11 7.10 -24.66
CA VAL A 281 19.04 6.40 -23.37
C VAL A 281 17.86 5.41 -23.36
N PRO A 282 18.09 4.11 -23.17
CA PRO A 282 17.01 3.12 -23.04
C PRO A 282 16.23 3.30 -21.73
N VAL A 283 14.91 3.34 -21.82
CA VAL A 283 13.97 3.46 -20.71
C VAL A 283 12.97 2.29 -20.77
N ALA A 284 12.88 1.55 -19.68
CA ALA A 284 11.90 0.49 -19.48
C ALA A 284 10.69 1.01 -18.71
N PHE A 285 9.49 0.73 -19.20
CA PHE A 285 8.21 1.03 -18.58
C PHE A 285 7.52 -0.27 -18.15
N VAL A 286 7.00 -0.29 -16.92
CA VAL A 286 6.29 -1.44 -16.35
C VAL A 286 4.99 -0.95 -15.73
N ALA A 287 3.86 -1.38 -16.31
CA ALA A 287 2.54 -1.09 -15.78
C ALA A 287 2.27 -1.91 -14.51
N GLY A 288 1.60 -1.29 -13.53
CA GLY A 288 1.06 -2.00 -12.37
C GLY A 288 0.00 -3.03 -12.74
N GLU A 289 -0.37 -3.87 -11.77
CA GLU A 289 -1.32 -4.96 -11.96
C GLU A 289 -2.65 -4.49 -12.57
N GLY A 290 -3.19 -5.25 -13.53
CA GLY A 290 -4.44 -4.96 -14.22
C GLY A 290 -4.39 -3.88 -15.31
N ALA A 291 -3.34 -3.05 -15.35
CA ALA A 291 -3.13 -2.09 -16.44
C ALA A 291 -2.26 -2.67 -17.57
N THR A 292 -2.40 -2.11 -18.77
CA THR A 292 -1.60 -2.51 -19.94
C THR A 292 -0.95 -1.31 -20.60
N ILE A 293 0.19 -1.52 -21.25
CA ILE A 293 0.92 -0.50 -21.99
C ILE A 293 1.37 -1.04 -23.36
N THR A 294 1.57 -0.13 -24.29
CA THR A 294 2.34 -0.38 -25.53
C THR A 294 3.64 0.40 -25.49
N GLY A 295 4.73 -0.16 -26.02
CA GLY A 295 6.06 0.50 -25.95
C GLY A 295 6.68 0.40 -24.56
N ALA A 296 6.73 -0.82 -24.00
CA ALA A 296 7.35 -1.10 -22.71
C ALA A 296 8.86 -0.81 -22.69
N GLU A 297 9.49 -0.76 -23.86
CA GLU A 297 10.86 -0.29 -24.05
C GLU A 297 10.82 0.90 -25.01
N ALA A 298 11.41 2.02 -24.57
CA ALA A 298 11.54 3.23 -25.37
C ALA A 298 12.97 3.76 -25.25
N VAL A 299 13.39 4.57 -26.22
CA VAL A 299 14.69 5.23 -26.22
C VAL A 299 14.46 6.74 -26.24
N THR A 300 15.23 7.49 -25.47
CA THR A 300 15.08 8.94 -25.43
C THR A 300 15.39 9.61 -26.78
N ASP A 301 14.57 10.58 -27.17
CA ASP A 301 14.76 11.37 -28.38
C ASP A 301 15.84 12.47 -28.21
N ALA A 302 16.02 13.31 -29.23
CA ALA A 302 16.97 14.43 -29.20
C ALA A 302 16.71 15.46 -28.08
N LEU A 303 15.52 15.45 -27.47
CA LEU A 303 15.13 16.30 -26.34
C LEU A 303 15.17 15.53 -25.01
N GLY A 304 15.77 14.33 -24.99
CA GLY A 304 15.91 13.49 -23.80
C GLY A 304 14.61 12.84 -23.33
N ARG A 305 13.58 12.78 -24.18
CA ARG A 305 12.25 12.32 -23.78
C ARG A 305 11.96 10.90 -24.25
N ALA A 306 11.38 10.09 -23.37
CA ALA A 306 10.88 8.76 -23.68
C ALA A 306 9.44 8.62 -23.16
N ALA A 307 8.55 8.10 -23.99
CA ALA A 307 7.14 7.92 -23.68
C ALA A 307 6.66 6.51 -24.01
N VAL A 308 5.65 6.03 -23.28
CA VAL A 308 4.88 4.86 -23.72
C VAL A 308 4.00 5.24 -24.91
N GLY A 309 3.62 4.27 -25.74
CA GLY A 309 2.67 4.50 -26.83
C GLY A 309 1.23 4.71 -26.34
N SER A 310 0.81 3.93 -25.35
CA SER A 310 -0.50 4.01 -24.71
C SER A 310 -0.43 3.38 -23.32
N TRP A 311 -1.27 3.87 -22.40
CA TRP A 311 -1.45 3.30 -21.07
C TRP A 311 -2.94 3.15 -20.77
N THR A 312 -3.41 1.90 -20.73
CA THR A 312 -4.80 1.53 -20.49
C THR A 312 -4.96 1.03 -19.07
N LEU A 313 -5.82 1.68 -18.28
CA LEU A 313 -6.09 1.31 -16.90
C LEU A 313 -7.00 0.07 -16.86
N GLY A 314 -6.88 -0.70 -15.77
CA GLY A 314 -7.64 -1.94 -15.60
C GLY A 314 -9.12 -1.73 -15.33
N THR A 315 -9.83 -2.82 -15.04
CA THR A 315 -11.29 -2.82 -14.81
C THR A 315 -11.68 -2.50 -13.37
N THR A 316 -10.73 -2.29 -12.47
CA THR A 316 -10.97 -1.98 -11.06
C THR A 316 -10.82 -0.47 -10.85
N ALA A 317 -11.81 0.18 -10.25
CA ALA A 317 -11.70 1.60 -9.93
C ALA A 317 -10.62 1.84 -8.86
N GLY A 318 -9.85 2.91 -9.01
CA GLY A 318 -8.75 3.26 -8.10
C GLY A 318 -7.50 3.75 -8.81
N THR A 319 -6.42 3.91 -8.06
CA THR A 319 -5.15 4.46 -8.57
C THR A 319 -4.26 3.38 -9.14
N TYR A 320 -3.77 3.61 -10.36
CA TYR A 320 -2.79 2.80 -11.06
C TYR A 320 -1.44 3.51 -11.13
N ARG A 321 -0.36 2.71 -11.06
CA ARG A 321 1.03 3.18 -11.16
C ARG A 321 1.71 2.60 -12.38
N LEU A 322 2.45 3.44 -13.10
CA LEU A 322 3.39 3.07 -14.15
C LEU A 322 4.80 3.38 -13.67
N ARG A 323 5.68 2.38 -13.68
CA ARG A 323 7.10 2.53 -13.31
C ARG A 323 7.92 2.79 -14.57
N ALA A 324 8.72 3.85 -14.60
CA ALA A 324 9.73 4.10 -15.60
C ALA A 324 11.13 3.90 -14.98
N SER A 325 12.04 3.23 -15.68
CA SER A 325 13.40 2.99 -15.17
C SER A 325 14.45 2.93 -16.26
N VAL A 326 15.65 3.42 -15.94
CA VAL A 326 16.88 3.23 -16.73
C VAL A 326 17.76 2.21 -16.01
N ASP A 327 18.40 1.32 -16.75
CA ASP A 327 19.34 0.31 -16.20
C ASP A 327 20.72 0.94 -15.91
N ALA A 328 20.76 1.86 -14.94
CA ALA A 328 21.98 2.45 -14.41
C ALA A 328 21.77 2.99 -12.98
N GLU A 329 22.86 3.00 -12.21
CA GLU A 329 22.87 3.49 -10.83
C GLU A 329 23.14 5.00 -10.74
N GLY A 330 22.80 5.62 -9.60
CA GLY A 330 23.13 7.01 -9.31
C GLY A 330 22.26 8.07 -10.01
N ILE A 331 21.23 7.66 -10.75
CA ILE A 331 20.27 8.57 -11.39
C ILE A 331 19.22 9.03 -10.36
N GLU A 332 19.17 10.32 -10.07
CA GLU A 332 18.12 10.91 -9.22
C GLU A 332 16.74 10.73 -9.87
N GLY A 333 15.78 10.19 -9.12
CA GLY A 333 14.42 9.94 -9.63
C GLY A 333 14.25 8.64 -10.43
N ASN A 334 15.25 7.74 -10.43
CA ASN A 334 15.18 6.41 -11.05
C ASN A 334 14.99 5.31 -9.97
N PRO A 335 13.95 4.47 -10.02
CA PRO A 335 12.82 4.54 -10.96
C PRO A 335 11.88 5.70 -10.64
N SER A 336 11.21 6.20 -11.68
CA SER A 336 10.13 7.18 -11.55
C SER A 336 8.77 6.49 -11.61
N PHE A 337 7.78 7.07 -10.93
CA PHE A 337 6.41 6.56 -10.90
C PHE A 337 5.44 7.61 -11.44
N ILE A 338 4.61 7.20 -12.39
CA ILE A 338 3.52 7.99 -12.95
C ILE A 338 2.21 7.40 -12.42
N GLU A 339 1.31 8.25 -11.94
CA GLU A 339 0.02 7.84 -11.36
C GLU A 339 -1.14 8.31 -12.23
N ALA A 340 -2.19 7.50 -12.32
CA ALA A 340 -3.47 7.83 -12.92
C ALA A 340 -4.59 7.08 -12.18
N SER A 341 -5.80 7.62 -12.18
CA SER A 341 -6.96 7.04 -11.50
C SER A 341 -7.99 6.54 -12.50
N ALA A 342 -8.47 5.31 -12.29
CA ALA A 342 -9.62 4.76 -12.97
C ALA A 342 -10.88 5.06 -12.14
N LEU A 343 -11.81 5.83 -12.70
CA LEU A 343 -13.15 6.05 -12.14
C LEU A 343 -14.06 4.88 -12.53
N PRO A 344 -15.06 4.52 -11.69
CA PRO A 344 -16.09 3.57 -12.07
C PRO A 344 -16.76 3.95 -13.40
N GLY A 345 -17.21 2.93 -14.14
CA GLY A 345 -18.03 3.11 -15.34
C GLY A 345 -19.44 3.63 -15.00
N PRO A 346 -20.30 3.79 -16.03
CA PRO A 346 -21.69 4.17 -15.80
C PRO A 346 -22.42 3.12 -14.95
N PRO A 347 -23.42 3.53 -14.15
CA PRO A 347 -24.25 2.60 -13.37
C PRO A 347 -24.88 1.53 -14.25
N SER A 348 -24.74 0.26 -13.86
CA SER A 348 -25.38 -0.86 -14.55
C SER A 348 -26.27 -1.70 -13.65
N ASP A 349 -26.04 -1.66 -12.33
CA ASP A 349 -26.76 -2.52 -11.39
C ASP A 349 -26.98 -1.83 -10.04
N ILE A 350 -28.12 -2.14 -9.42
CA ILE A 350 -28.49 -1.71 -8.06
C ILE A 350 -28.85 -2.98 -7.29
N VAL A 351 -28.05 -3.31 -6.30
CA VAL A 351 -28.24 -4.54 -5.52
C VAL A 351 -28.63 -4.22 -4.09
N ILE A 352 -29.51 -5.06 -3.52
CA ILE A 352 -29.75 -5.06 -2.08
C ILE A 352 -28.60 -5.83 -1.43
N VAL A 353 -27.94 -5.18 -0.46
CA VAL A 353 -26.82 -5.78 0.29
C VAL A 353 -27.34 -6.49 1.54
N GLU A 354 -28.25 -5.85 2.27
CA GLU A 354 -28.84 -6.36 3.50
C GLU A 354 -30.14 -5.62 3.85
N GLY A 355 -30.90 -6.15 4.82
CA GLY A 355 -32.11 -5.52 5.35
C GLY A 355 -33.39 -5.75 4.51
N ASP A 356 -33.44 -6.83 3.72
CA ASP A 356 -34.65 -7.26 3.00
C ASP A 356 -35.34 -8.46 3.67
N ASN A 357 -36.62 -8.65 3.39
CA ASN A 357 -37.49 -9.73 3.88
C ASN A 357 -37.49 -9.88 5.41
N GLN A 358 -37.63 -8.77 6.12
CA GLN A 358 -37.55 -8.73 7.58
C GLN A 358 -38.91 -8.89 8.26
N VAL A 359 -38.89 -9.15 9.57
CA VAL A 359 -40.06 -9.12 10.44
C VAL A 359 -39.76 -8.18 11.61
N SER A 360 -40.73 -7.37 11.98
CA SER A 360 -40.70 -6.52 13.16
C SER A 360 -42.13 -6.23 13.60
N GLU A 361 -42.37 -5.75 14.81
CA GLU A 361 -43.72 -5.37 15.20
C GLU A 361 -44.17 -4.09 14.50
N ALA A 362 -45.48 -3.89 14.43
CA ALA A 362 -46.05 -2.64 13.93
C ALA A 362 -45.46 -1.44 14.71
N LYS A 363 -45.14 -0.34 14.01
CA LYS A 363 -44.51 0.89 14.56
C LYS A 363 -43.08 0.74 15.11
N LEU A 364 -42.47 -0.45 15.02
CA LEU A 364 -41.06 -0.68 15.38
C LEU A 364 -40.14 -0.60 14.15
N PRO A 365 -38.85 -0.28 14.35
CA PRO A 365 -37.85 -0.44 13.31
C PRO A 365 -37.62 -1.92 12.97
N VAL A 366 -37.31 -2.20 11.71
CA VAL A 366 -36.75 -3.50 11.33
C VAL A 366 -35.38 -3.72 11.99
N PRO A 367 -35.00 -4.97 12.33
CA PRO A 367 -33.78 -5.26 13.09
C PRO A 367 -32.47 -5.00 12.31
N VAL A 368 -32.50 -5.08 10.98
CA VAL A 368 -31.34 -4.82 10.11
C VAL A 368 -31.63 -3.62 9.20
N SER A 369 -30.73 -2.64 9.19
CA SER A 369 -30.90 -1.45 8.35
C SER A 369 -30.89 -1.79 6.85
N PRO A 370 -31.89 -1.35 6.07
CA PRO A 370 -31.89 -1.54 4.61
C PRO A 370 -30.70 -0.86 3.95
N LYS A 371 -29.90 -1.64 3.20
CA LYS A 371 -28.70 -1.16 2.52
C LYS A 371 -28.67 -1.62 1.06
N ILE A 372 -28.32 -0.71 0.17
CA ILE A 372 -28.11 -0.99 -1.25
C ILE A 372 -26.65 -0.70 -1.64
N GLN A 373 -26.24 -1.25 -2.77
CA GLN A 373 -25.03 -0.85 -3.47
C GLN A 373 -25.35 -0.56 -4.94
N VAL A 374 -24.83 0.56 -5.45
CA VAL A 374 -24.89 0.91 -6.87
C VAL A 374 -23.53 0.65 -7.50
N ARG A 375 -23.50 -0.13 -8.58
CA ARG A 375 -22.26 -0.58 -9.22
C ARG A 375 -22.29 -0.49 -10.75
N ASP A 376 -21.10 -0.38 -11.32
CA ASP A 376 -20.88 -0.44 -12.78
C ASP A 376 -20.85 -1.90 -13.29
N SER A 377 -20.62 -2.07 -14.61
CA SER A 377 -20.62 -3.39 -15.26
C SER A 377 -19.43 -4.28 -14.86
N PHE A 378 -18.44 -3.72 -14.17
CA PHE A 378 -17.28 -4.42 -13.62
C PHE A 378 -17.35 -4.57 -12.10
N GLU A 379 -18.53 -4.30 -11.52
CA GLU A 379 -18.82 -4.37 -10.08
C GLU A 379 -18.10 -3.32 -9.23
N ASN A 380 -17.60 -2.23 -9.82
CA ASN A 380 -17.07 -1.11 -9.06
C ASN A 380 -18.21 -0.26 -8.47
N GLY A 381 -18.09 0.10 -7.19
CA GLY A 381 -19.03 0.98 -6.51
C GLY A 381 -19.00 2.42 -7.06
N ILE A 382 -20.17 3.03 -7.19
CA ILE A 382 -20.30 4.39 -7.75
C ILE A 382 -20.72 5.36 -6.66
N ALA A 383 -19.86 6.34 -6.37
CA ALA A 383 -20.05 7.33 -5.32
C ALA A 383 -20.88 8.55 -5.78
N GLY A 384 -21.51 9.23 -4.82
CA GLY A 384 -22.19 10.52 -5.04
C GLY A 384 -23.55 10.42 -5.74
N LEU A 385 -24.10 9.22 -5.92
CA LEU A 385 -25.43 9.04 -6.48
C LEU A 385 -26.48 9.28 -5.40
N GLY A 386 -27.50 10.07 -5.70
CA GLY A 386 -28.61 10.33 -4.78
C GLY A 386 -29.48 9.09 -4.61
N VAL A 387 -29.82 8.76 -3.37
CA VAL A 387 -30.71 7.65 -3.00
C VAL A 387 -31.83 8.18 -2.11
N SER A 388 -33.09 8.03 -2.53
CA SER A 388 -34.26 8.37 -1.72
C SER A 388 -35.03 7.13 -1.28
N PHE A 389 -35.29 7.03 0.02
CA PHE A 389 -35.99 5.93 0.66
C PHE A 389 -37.45 6.32 0.91
N ARG A 390 -38.39 5.61 0.28
CA ARG A 390 -39.83 5.90 0.35
C ARG A 390 -40.59 4.70 0.90
N GLY A 391 -41.11 4.85 2.12
CA GLY A 391 -41.91 3.82 2.78
C GLY A 391 -43.36 3.79 2.27
N GLY A 392 -43.89 2.58 2.08
CA GLY A 392 -45.31 2.34 1.81
C GLY A 392 -46.11 2.07 3.09
N GLY A 393 -47.45 2.16 3.03
CA GLY A 393 -48.33 1.77 4.14
C GLY A 393 -48.21 2.62 5.41
N GLY A 394 -47.57 3.80 5.34
CA GLY A 394 -47.28 4.62 6.53
C GLY A 394 -45.96 4.29 7.23
N SER A 395 -45.17 3.34 6.69
CA SER A 395 -43.78 3.14 7.13
C SER A 395 -42.89 4.33 6.75
N VAL A 396 -41.84 4.57 7.53
CA VAL A 396 -40.91 5.70 7.35
C VAL A 396 -39.46 5.25 7.48
N ALA A 397 -38.56 5.87 6.72
CA ALA A 397 -37.14 5.57 6.77
C ALA A 397 -36.34 6.82 7.13
N PHE A 398 -35.25 6.62 7.88
CA PHE A 398 -34.33 7.67 8.32
C PHE A 398 -32.88 7.24 8.04
N PRO A 399 -32.06 8.09 7.40
CA PRO A 399 -32.50 9.30 6.69
C PRO A 399 -33.43 8.92 5.52
N SER A 400 -34.33 9.82 5.13
CA SER A 400 -35.23 9.60 3.97
C SER A 400 -34.50 9.73 2.62
N SER A 401 -33.27 10.25 2.64
CA SER A 401 -32.38 10.33 1.48
C SER A 401 -30.92 10.41 1.93
N THR A 402 -30.02 9.87 1.12
CA THR A 402 -28.56 9.95 1.30
C THR A 402 -27.88 9.90 -0.08
N GLU A 403 -26.56 10.01 -0.12
CA GLU A 403 -25.76 9.72 -1.32
C GLU A 403 -24.97 8.42 -1.13
N THR A 404 -24.60 7.78 -2.23
CA THR A 404 -23.73 6.60 -2.18
C THR A 404 -22.30 6.98 -1.78
N ASP A 405 -21.68 6.17 -0.92
CA ASP A 405 -20.28 6.33 -0.52
C ASP A 405 -19.28 5.90 -1.60
N THR A 406 -17.97 5.93 -1.31
CA THR A 406 -16.92 5.50 -2.25
C THR A 406 -16.99 4.04 -2.66
N GLY A 407 -17.68 3.19 -1.89
CA GLY A 407 -17.98 1.81 -2.23
C GLY A 407 -19.30 1.63 -2.97
N GLY A 408 -20.02 2.72 -3.25
CA GLY A 408 -21.33 2.71 -3.89
C GLY A 408 -22.49 2.39 -2.94
N PHE A 409 -22.28 2.41 -1.62
CA PHE A 409 -23.30 2.01 -0.65
C PHE A 409 -24.17 3.17 -0.18
N ALA A 410 -25.45 2.91 0.01
CA ALA A 410 -26.40 3.80 0.66
C ALA A 410 -27.26 3.03 1.66
N VAL A 411 -27.50 3.62 2.83
CA VAL A 411 -28.18 2.97 3.96
C VAL A 411 -29.35 3.82 4.44
N ALA A 412 -30.49 3.18 4.69
CA ALA A 412 -31.54 3.72 5.55
C ALA A 412 -31.26 3.22 6.98
N GLU A 413 -30.61 4.04 7.80
CA GLU A 413 -30.18 3.68 9.17
C GLU A 413 -31.33 3.08 9.99
N ARG A 414 -32.55 3.58 9.81
CA ARG A 414 -33.76 3.05 10.44
C ARG A 414 -34.90 2.96 9.44
N TRP A 415 -35.60 1.84 9.39
CA TRP A 415 -36.88 1.71 8.69
C TRP A 415 -37.96 1.23 9.65
N ILE A 416 -38.87 2.13 10.00
CA ILE A 416 -39.96 1.92 10.96
C ILE A 416 -41.23 1.50 10.23
N LEU A 417 -41.80 0.35 10.61
CA LEU A 417 -43.02 -0.18 10.00
C LEU A 417 -44.24 0.67 10.36
N GLY A 418 -45.30 0.57 9.56
CA GLY A 418 -46.53 1.30 9.81
C GLY A 418 -47.36 0.72 10.96
N PRO A 419 -48.55 1.30 11.22
CA PRO A 419 -49.35 0.99 12.42
C PRO A 419 -50.18 -0.29 12.33
N THR A 420 -50.33 -0.90 11.17
CA THR A 420 -51.12 -2.11 10.97
C THR A 420 -50.23 -3.33 10.75
N GLU A 421 -50.64 -4.50 11.22
CA GLU A 421 -50.00 -5.77 10.88
C GLU A 421 -50.02 -6.02 9.35
N GLY A 422 -49.08 -6.84 8.87
CA GLY A 422 -49.00 -7.27 7.48
C GLY A 422 -47.81 -6.67 6.70
N PRO A 423 -47.80 -6.79 5.36
CA PRO A 423 -46.61 -6.53 4.56
C PRO A 423 -46.37 -5.04 4.32
N TYR A 424 -45.12 -4.62 4.46
CA TYR A 424 -44.60 -3.30 4.16
C TYR A 424 -43.53 -3.34 3.07
N ARG A 425 -43.38 -2.22 2.37
CA ARG A 425 -42.34 -2.02 1.36
C ARG A 425 -41.61 -0.72 1.57
N LEU A 426 -40.28 -0.76 1.44
CA LEU A 426 -39.43 0.41 1.30
C LEU A 426 -38.87 0.44 -0.11
N THR A 427 -39.06 1.53 -0.84
CA THR A 427 -38.47 1.69 -2.18
C THR A 427 -37.26 2.61 -2.09
N ALA A 428 -36.10 2.14 -2.50
CA ALA A 428 -34.90 2.96 -2.69
C ALA A 428 -34.81 3.38 -4.16
N HIS A 429 -34.98 4.67 -4.44
CA HIS A 429 -34.84 5.25 -5.77
C HIS A 429 -33.45 5.87 -5.91
N VAL A 430 -32.72 5.50 -6.97
CA VAL A 430 -31.38 5.99 -7.26
C VAL A 430 -31.45 7.00 -8.41
N SER A 431 -30.76 8.14 -8.26
CA SER A 431 -30.65 9.20 -9.28
C SER A 431 -29.25 9.79 -9.36
N ASP A 432 -28.92 10.35 -10.52
CA ASP A 432 -27.77 11.23 -10.71
C ASP A 432 -28.29 12.65 -10.94
N GLY A 433 -28.20 13.49 -9.91
CA GLY A 433 -28.96 14.74 -9.86
C GLY A 433 -30.47 14.50 -10.01
N ASP A 434 -31.05 15.12 -11.05
CA ASP A 434 -32.48 14.98 -11.38
C ASP A 434 -32.80 13.76 -12.27
N GLU A 435 -31.78 13.07 -12.81
CA GLU A 435 -31.98 11.95 -13.74
C GLU A 435 -32.17 10.63 -12.97
N PRO A 436 -33.31 9.92 -13.16
CA PRO A 436 -33.56 8.66 -12.47
C PRO A 436 -32.77 7.50 -13.11
N LEU A 437 -32.01 6.77 -12.31
CA LEU A 437 -31.20 5.63 -12.75
C LEU A 437 -31.90 4.28 -12.52
N GLY A 438 -32.69 4.16 -11.45
CA GLY A 438 -33.41 2.93 -11.14
C GLY A 438 -33.96 2.87 -9.72
N LEU A 439 -34.46 1.70 -9.32
CA LEU A 439 -34.93 1.46 -7.97
C LEU A 439 -34.81 -0.01 -7.57
N VAL A 440 -34.75 -0.25 -6.26
CA VAL A 440 -34.96 -1.56 -5.64
C VAL A 440 -35.99 -1.44 -4.52
N ARG A 441 -36.55 -2.58 -4.09
CA ARG A 441 -37.60 -2.62 -3.06
C ARG A 441 -37.25 -3.64 -1.99
N PHE A 442 -37.26 -3.18 -0.75
CA PHE A 442 -37.22 -4.03 0.43
C PHE A 442 -38.64 -4.41 0.84
N ALA A 443 -38.77 -5.59 1.44
CA ALA A 443 -39.98 -6.11 2.05
C ALA A 443 -39.77 -6.34 3.55
N ALA A 444 -40.81 -6.08 4.33
CA ALA A 444 -40.88 -6.47 5.72
C ALA A 444 -42.32 -6.85 6.09
N THR A 445 -42.52 -7.63 7.14
CA THR A 445 -43.84 -7.98 7.67
C THR A 445 -43.96 -7.45 9.09
N ALA A 446 -45.01 -6.66 9.34
CA ALA A 446 -45.37 -6.22 10.67
C ALA A 446 -46.17 -7.31 11.39
N THR A 447 -45.72 -7.70 12.59
CA THR A 447 -46.50 -8.51 13.54
C THR A 447 -47.39 -7.62 14.41
N PRO A 448 -48.40 -8.18 15.11
CA PRO A 448 -49.15 -7.45 16.13
C PRO A 448 -48.22 -6.81 17.16
N SER A 449 -48.59 -5.62 17.63
CA SER A 449 -47.99 -5.02 18.83
C SER A 449 -48.49 -5.81 20.04
N VAL A 450 -47.60 -6.45 20.78
CA VAL A 450 -47.89 -7.06 22.09
C VAL A 450 -47.25 -6.23 23.19
N TYR A 451 -47.68 -6.43 24.45
CA TYR A 451 -46.95 -5.91 25.60
C TYR A 451 -45.75 -6.82 25.87
N ASP A 452 -44.53 -6.27 25.88
CA ASP A 452 -43.28 -7.02 26.06
C ASP A 452 -42.58 -6.64 27.39
N ILE A 453 -42.27 -7.64 28.22
CA ILE A 453 -41.49 -7.46 29.45
C ILE A 453 -40.16 -8.16 29.28
N VAL A 454 -39.08 -7.38 29.16
CA VAL A 454 -37.74 -7.97 29.12
C VAL A 454 -37.13 -8.01 30.50
N ILE A 455 -36.87 -9.21 31.01
CA ILE A 455 -36.15 -9.43 32.27
C ILE A 455 -34.65 -9.62 32.01
N VAL A 456 -33.81 -8.90 32.76
CA VAL A 456 -32.37 -9.09 32.80
C VAL A 456 -31.96 -9.56 34.20
N HIS A 457 -31.61 -10.83 34.32
CA HIS A 457 -30.97 -11.34 35.54
C HIS A 457 -29.53 -10.83 35.61
N THR A 458 -29.19 -10.07 36.66
CA THR A 458 -27.86 -9.48 36.81
C THR A 458 -26.80 -10.52 37.17
N ASP A 459 -27.20 -11.56 37.91
CA ASP A 459 -26.45 -12.79 38.10
C ASP A 459 -27.38 -14.01 38.05
N SER A 460 -27.56 -14.59 36.87
CA SER A 460 -28.38 -15.80 36.71
C SER A 460 -27.78 -17.04 37.36
N SER A 461 -26.49 -17.02 37.74
CA SER A 461 -25.84 -18.17 38.38
C SER A 461 -26.18 -18.30 39.86
N ALA A 462 -26.71 -17.22 40.46
CA ALA A 462 -27.24 -17.20 41.82
C ALA A 462 -28.65 -17.84 41.95
N LEU A 463 -29.31 -18.17 40.83
CA LEU A 463 -30.68 -18.66 40.78
C LEU A 463 -30.76 -20.15 40.39
N SER A 464 -31.70 -20.88 40.97
CA SER A 464 -32.06 -22.24 40.57
C SER A 464 -32.87 -22.24 39.25
N GLU A 465 -32.90 -23.38 38.54
CA GLU A 465 -33.73 -23.53 37.33
C GLU A 465 -35.22 -23.26 37.62
N ARG A 466 -35.72 -23.72 38.78
CA ARG A 466 -37.09 -23.49 39.23
C ARG A 466 -37.38 -22.02 39.56
N GLN A 467 -36.39 -21.28 40.05
CA GLN A 467 -36.51 -19.84 40.30
C GLN A 467 -36.55 -19.05 38.99
N LEU A 468 -35.70 -19.39 38.02
CA LEU A 468 -35.76 -18.80 36.68
C LEU A 468 -37.11 -19.09 35.99
N GLU A 469 -37.64 -20.31 36.13
CA GLU A 469 -38.98 -20.64 35.64
C GLU A 469 -40.09 -19.81 36.31
N ALA A 470 -39.94 -19.44 37.58
CA ALA A 470 -40.92 -18.59 38.28
C ALA A 470 -40.96 -17.17 37.69
N PHE A 471 -39.80 -16.60 37.36
CA PHE A 471 -39.70 -15.32 36.64
C PHE A 471 -40.36 -15.36 35.28
N ALA A 472 -40.08 -16.40 34.48
CA ALA A 472 -40.68 -16.57 33.16
C ALA A 472 -42.22 -16.72 33.23
N LYS A 473 -42.74 -17.39 34.26
CA LYS A 473 -44.20 -17.50 34.47
C LYS A 473 -44.85 -16.17 34.83
N ALA A 474 -44.18 -15.36 35.66
CA ALA A 474 -44.67 -14.04 36.02
C ALA A 474 -44.67 -13.09 34.80
N GLU A 475 -43.61 -13.14 33.99
CA GLU A 475 -43.50 -12.45 32.70
C GLU A 475 -44.67 -12.83 31.79
N GLU A 476 -44.85 -14.13 31.51
CA GLU A 476 -45.93 -14.65 30.65
C GLU A 476 -47.32 -14.25 31.16
N PHE A 477 -47.53 -14.27 32.48
CA PHE A 477 -48.79 -13.84 33.08
C PHE A 477 -49.06 -12.36 32.81
N TRP A 478 -48.10 -11.48 33.09
CA TRP A 478 -48.30 -10.03 32.94
C TRP A 478 -48.43 -9.61 31.48
N GLU A 479 -47.69 -10.23 30.56
CA GLU A 479 -47.88 -10.04 29.10
C GLU A 479 -49.22 -10.58 28.59
N THR A 480 -49.81 -11.56 29.27
CA THR A 480 -51.16 -12.03 28.97
C THR A 480 -52.23 -11.07 29.52
N ALA A 481 -52.00 -10.52 30.72
CA ALA A 481 -52.90 -9.62 31.41
C ALA A 481 -52.94 -8.22 30.78
N ILE A 482 -51.81 -7.73 30.24
CA ILE A 482 -51.69 -6.44 29.58
C ILE A 482 -51.39 -6.69 28.10
N ARG A 483 -52.28 -6.30 27.19
CA ARG A 483 -52.21 -6.73 25.76
C ARG A 483 -51.87 -5.62 24.76
N GLY A 484 -51.74 -4.38 25.22
CA GLY A 484 -51.41 -3.23 24.38
C GLY A 484 -49.92 -2.88 24.42
N ASN A 485 -49.43 -2.20 23.38
CA ASN A 485 -48.03 -1.75 23.29
C ASN A 485 -47.92 -0.26 23.65
N LEU A 486 -47.05 0.05 24.60
CA LEU A 486 -46.71 1.38 25.12
C LEU A 486 -45.70 2.13 24.24
N GLY A 487 -45.13 1.46 23.25
CA GLY A 487 -44.17 1.97 22.30
C GLY A 487 -42.75 1.97 22.85
N TRP A 488 -41.81 1.83 21.92
CA TRP A 488 -40.39 1.82 22.24
C TRP A 488 -39.85 3.15 22.73
N SER A 489 -38.92 3.07 23.69
CA SER A 489 -38.03 4.16 24.10
C SER A 489 -36.58 3.70 24.02
N THR A 490 -35.69 4.55 23.54
CA THR A 490 -34.24 4.25 23.56
C THR A 490 -33.66 4.70 24.90
N MET A 491 -33.53 3.78 25.84
CA MET A 491 -32.89 4.04 27.12
C MET A 491 -31.37 4.12 26.94
N ARG A 492 -30.81 5.23 27.40
CA ARG A 492 -29.37 5.49 27.36
C ARG A 492 -28.65 4.70 28.45
N ARG A 493 -27.42 4.28 28.16
CA ARG A 493 -26.61 3.48 29.11
C ARG A 493 -26.46 4.16 30.47
N ALA A 494 -26.23 5.48 30.49
CA ALA A 494 -26.01 6.21 31.75
C ALA A 494 -27.25 6.16 32.65
N GLU A 495 -28.43 6.25 32.08
CA GLU A 495 -29.71 6.20 32.76
C GLU A 495 -29.99 4.78 33.29
N LEU A 496 -29.69 3.75 32.51
CA LEU A 496 -29.76 2.34 32.96
C LEU A 496 -28.81 2.07 34.15
N VAL A 497 -27.56 2.53 34.06
CA VAL A 497 -26.60 2.43 35.17
C VAL A 497 -27.06 3.21 36.40
N ASP A 498 -27.64 4.39 36.20
CA ASP A 498 -28.18 5.20 37.29
C ASP A 498 -29.34 4.49 38.03
N CYS A 499 -30.24 3.82 37.31
CA CYS A 499 -31.30 3.01 37.92
C CYS A 499 -30.75 1.92 38.84
N LEU A 500 -29.74 1.17 38.37
CA LEU A 500 -29.12 0.09 39.13
C LEU A 500 -28.33 0.60 40.34
N SER A 501 -27.61 1.71 40.17
CA SER A 501 -26.80 2.31 41.24
C SER A 501 -27.65 2.84 42.40
N ARG A 502 -28.92 3.19 42.17
CA ARG A 502 -29.84 3.69 43.21
C ARG A 502 -30.32 2.60 44.17
N VAL A 503 -30.09 1.34 43.82
CA VAL A 503 -30.43 0.17 44.64
C VAL A 503 -29.20 -0.72 44.89
N ASP A 504 -28.00 -0.17 44.72
CA ASP A 504 -26.71 -0.84 44.96
C ASP A 504 -26.49 -2.13 44.13
N ILE A 505 -27.04 -2.19 42.91
CA ILE A 505 -26.79 -3.27 41.96
C ILE A 505 -25.56 -2.94 41.09
N ASP A 506 -24.53 -3.80 41.14
CA ASP A 506 -23.31 -3.67 40.31
C ASP A 506 -23.40 -4.58 39.08
N TYR A 507 -23.84 -4.02 37.94
CA TYR A 507 -23.99 -4.75 36.69
C TYR A 507 -23.47 -3.93 35.49
N ASP A 508 -22.64 -4.54 34.64
CA ASP A 508 -22.08 -3.89 33.47
C ASP A 508 -23.09 -3.84 32.32
N VAL A 509 -23.79 -2.71 32.20
CA VAL A 509 -24.75 -2.46 31.12
C VAL A 509 -24.01 -2.34 29.77
N PRO A 510 -24.29 -3.20 28.77
CA PRO A 510 -23.50 -3.26 27.53
C PRO A 510 -23.55 -2.01 26.65
N GLY A 511 -24.60 -1.18 26.75
CA GLY A 511 -24.81 -0.04 25.86
C GLY A 511 -26.20 0.59 26.01
N ASP A 512 -26.51 1.53 25.12
CA ASP A 512 -27.87 2.05 24.95
C ASP A 512 -28.79 0.90 24.50
N ARG A 513 -30.04 0.93 24.95
CA ARG A 513 -31.00 -0.15 24.69
C ARG A 513 -32.32 0.40 24.20
N VAL A 514 -32.83 -0.17 23.11
CA VAL A 514 -34.24 0.01 22.74
C VAL A 514 -35.06 -0.87 23.66
N VAL A 515 -35.92 -0.25 24.45
CA VAL A 515 -36.89 -0.92 25.32
C VAL A 515 -38.23 -0.78 24.64
N ASP A 516 -38.81 -1.89 24.19
CA ASP A 516 -40.23 -1.95 23.94
C ASP A 516 -40.92 -2.29 25.25
N ASP A 517 -41.97 -1.54 25.59
CA ASP A 517 -42.79 -1.71 26.78
C ASP A 517 -42.09 -1.66 28.16
N LEU A 518 -41.45 -2.72 28.65
CA LEU A 518 -40.85 -2.71 29.98
C LEU A 518 -39.52 -3.48 30.05
N LEU A 519 -38.51 -2.85 30.63
CA LEU A 519 -37.25 -3.50 31.00
C LEU A 519 -37.15 -3.64 32.52
N ILE A 520 -36.96 -4.86 33.01
CA ILE A 520 -36.80 -5.15 34.43
C ILE A 520 -35.42 -5.75 34.67
N TYR A 521 -34.65 -5.18 35.59
CA TYR A 521 -33.44 -5.83 36.09
C TYR A 521 -33.76 -6.60 37.38
N ALA A 522 -33.32 -7.86 37.43
CA ALA A 522 -33.59 -8.78 38.52
C ALA A 522 -32.29 -9.23 39.19
N GLU A 523 -32.16 -9.04 40.51
CA GLU A 523 -30.99 -9.48 41.28
C GLU A 523 -31.39 -10.38 42.46
N ALA A 524 -30.74 -11.53 42.61
CA ALA A 524 -30.79 -12.29 43.87
C ALA A 524 -29.57 -11.94 44.71
N ARG A 525 -29.78 -11.48 45.95
CA ARG A 525 -28.72 -11.07 46.87
C ARG A 525 -29.09 -11.34 48.32
N GLU A 526 -28.13 -11.24 49.23
CA GLU A 526 -28.43 -11.22 50.67
C GLU A 526 -28.95 -9.83 51.05
N ILE A 527 -30.13 -9.75 51.68
CA ILE A 527 -30.75 -8.48 52.11
C ILE A 527 -30.58 -8.32 53.62
N ASP A 528 -31.25 -9.16 54.40
CA ASP A 528 -31.21 -9.11 55.87
C ASP A 528 -31.30 -10.48 56.54
N GLY A 529 -31.28 -11.57 55.76
CA GLY A 529 -31.28 -12.93 56.25
C GLY A 529 -32.70 -13.48 56.39
N PRO A 530 -32.88 -14.73 56.87
CA PRO A 530 -34.15 -15.42 56.71
C PRO A 530 -35.33 -14.77 57.45
N GLY A 531 -36.44 -14.57 56.74
CA GLY A 531 -37.77 -14.31 57.28
C GLY A 531 -38.11 -12.84 57.57
N ALA A 532 -37.30 -11.91 57.06
CA ALA A 532 -37.56 -10.47 57.15
C ALA A 532 -37.96 -9.90 55.78
N VAL A 533 -37.08 -9.20 55.06
CA VAL A 533 -37.43 -8.61 53.74
C VAL A 533 -37.27 -9.67 52.66
N LEU A 534 -38.38 -10.17 52.11
CA LEU A 534 -38.33 -11.21 51.07
C LEU A 534 -37.78 -10.70 49.74
N ALA A 535 -38.20 -9.52 49.33
CA ALA A 535 -37.87 -8.92 48.06
C ALA A 535 -38.15 -7.42 48.08
N GLY A 536 -37.77 -6.73 47.01
CA GLY A 536 -38.30 -5.41 46.74
C GLY A 536 -38.14 -4.97 45.29
N ALA A 537 -39.10 -4.19 44.82
CA ALA A 537 -39.23 -3.81 43.44
C ALA A 537 -39.92 -2.46 43.23
N GLY A 538 -39.72 -1.92 42.03
CA GLY A 538 -40.39 -0.72 41.59
C GLY A 538 -39.74 -0.06 40.38
N PRO A 539 -40.41 0.95 39.82
CA PRO A 539 -39.93 1.64 38.64
C PRO A 539 -38.77 2.60 38.97
N CYS A 540 -37.79 2.68 38.07
CA CYS A 540 -36.77 3.72 38.07
C CYS A 540 -37.16 4.89 37.16
N TYR A 541 -37.77 4.57 36.03
CA TYR A 541 -38.13 5.52 34.98
C TYR A 541 -39.54 5.27 34.46
N ILE A 542 -40.23 6.38 34.18
CA ILE A 542 -41.57 6.40 33.59
C ILE A 542 -41.57 7.22 32.31
N ARG A 543 -42.45 6.88 31.38
CA ARG A 543 -42.62 7.61 30.11
C ARG A 543 -43.23 8.97 30.36
N VAL A 544 -42.79 9.98 29.61
CA VAL A 544 -43.43 11.31 29.60
C VAL A 544 -44.91 11.23 29.18
N GLN A 545 -45.24 10.31 28.28
CA GLN A 545 -46.60 10.02 27.85
C GLN A 545 -47.20 8.96 28.76
N GLY A 546 -48.29 9.28 29.44
CA GLY A 546 -49.05 8.34 30.28
C GLY A 546 -48.43 8.03 31.65
N SER A 547 -47.19 8.42 31.92
CA SER A 547 -46.47 8.12 33.18
C SER A 547 -46.29 6.62 33.46
N LEU A 548 -46.38 5.78 32.43
CA LEU A 548 -46.22 4.32 32.56
C LEU A 548 -44.74 3.93 32.69
N PRO A 549 -44.37 2.97 33.55
CA PRO A 549 -43.00 2.48 33.72
C PRO A 549 -42.35 2.01 32.42
N VAL A 550 -41.07 2.35 32.23
CA VAL A 550 -40.25 1.89 31.10
C VAL A 550 -39.04 1.08 31.56
N VAL A 551 -38.50 1.39 32.74
CA VAL A 551 -37.41 0.63 33.36
C VAL A 551 -37.68 0.54 34.86
N GLY A 552 -37.51 -0.65 35.42
CA GLY A 552 -37.49 -0.84 36.86
C GLY A 552 -36.56 -1.97 37.29
N VAL A 553 -36.57 -2.23 38.59
CA VAL A 553 -35.72 -3.24 39.22
C VAL A 553 -36.55 -4.07 40.19
N MET A 554 -36.11 -5.30 40.39
CA MET A 554 -36.57 -6.19 41.45
C MET A 554 -35.37 -6.91 42.04
N TYR A 555 -35.30 -7.02 43.36
CA TYR A 555 -34.28 -7.83 44.04
C TYR A 555 -34.92 -8.74 45.07
N PHE A 556 -34.32 -9.91 45.30
CA PHE A 556 -34.87 -10.97 46.15
C PHE A 556 -33.82 -11.42 47.17
N ASP A 557 -34.24 -11.66 48.43
CA ASP A 557 -33.33 -12.19 49.46
C ASP A 557 -33.06 -13.67 49.22
N ILE A 558 -31.84 -13.98 48.78
CA ILE A 558 -31.38 -15.35 48.55
C ILE A 558 -31.47 -16.22 49.81
N ALA A 559 -31.47 -15.62 51.01
CA ALA A 559 -31.67 -16.33 52.26
C ALA A 559 -33.08 -16.93 52.41
N ASP A 560 -34.07 -16.39 51.70
CA ASP A 560 -35.47 -16.81 51.74
C ASP A 560 -35.94 -17.55 50.47
N MET A 561 -35.24 -17.38 49.34
CA MET A 561 -35.66 -17.96 48.05
C MET A 561 -35.83 -19.49 48.08
N ASP A 562 -34.93 -20.22 48.74
CA ASP A 562 -35.04 -21.68 48.88
C ASP A 562 -36.27 -22.10 49.72
N ALA A 563 -36.62 -21.31 50.73
CA ALA A 563 -37.79 -21.57 51.56
C ALA A 563 -39.09 -21.28 50.79
N LEU A 564 -39.12 -20.19 50.02
CA LEU A 564 -40.23 -19.83 49.14
C LEU A 564 -40.43 -20.87 48.01
N GLU A 565 -39.34 -21.41 47.48
CA GLU A 565 -39.35 -22.44 46.43
C GLU A 565 -39.91 -23.78 46.95
N THR A 566 -39.55 -24.17 48.16
CA THR A 566 -39.88 -25.50 48.71
C THR A 566 -41.22 -25.57 49.43
N GLN A 567 -41.74 -24.44 49.92
CA GLN A 567 -43.02 -24.40 50.61
C GLN A 567 -44.20 -24.34 49.63
N GLU A 568 -45.30 -25.01 50.00
CA GLU A 568 -46.58 -24.95 49.26
C GLU A 568 -46.42 -25.24 47.75
N GLU A 569 -45.55 -26.19 47.38
CA GLU A 569 -45.25 -26.58 45.99
C GLU A 569 -44.67 -25.41 45.13
N GLY A 570 -44.02 -24.44 45.78
CA GLY A 570 -43.40 -23.28 45.12
C GLY A 570 -44.36 -22.13 44.84
N ARG A 571 -45.61 -22.21 45.32
CA ARG A 571 -46.60 -21.13 45.14
C ARG A 571 -46.19 -19.82 45.79
N HIS A 572 -45.45 -19.86 46.91
CA HIS A 572 -44.97 -18.64 47.56
C HIS A 572 -43.90 -17.93 46.74
N LEU A 573 -42.97 -18.67 46.13
CA LEU A 573 -42.00 -18.10 45.19
C LEU A 573 -42.69 -17.47 43.96
N ASP A 574 -43.60 -18.22 43.33
CA ASP A 574 -44.33 -17.75 42.15
C ASP A 574 -45.15 -16.48 42.48
N GLY A 575 -45.84 -16.46 43.63
CA GLY A 575 -46.60 -15.31 44.10
C GLY A 575 -45.72 -14.10 44.43
N THR A 576 -44.59 -14.30 45.11
CA THR A 576 -43.66 -13.20 45.46
C THR A 576 -43.13 -12.53 44.20
N ILE A 577 -42.67 -13.31 43.21
CA ILE A 577 -42.15 -12.73 41.97
C ILE A 577 -43.26 -12.02 41.18
N LEU A 578 -44.45 -12.61 41.13
CA LEU A 578 -45.60 -12.00 40.46
C LEU A 578 -45.99 -10.65 41.12
N HIS A 579 -45.95 -10.60 42.45
CA HIS A 579 -46.19 -9.41 43.28
C HIS A 579 -45.16 -8.30 43.01
N GLU A 580 -43.86 -8.63 43.10
CA GLU A 580 -42.79 -7.66 42.86
C GLU A 580 -42.84 -7.09 41.45
N MET A 581 -43.15 -7.92 40.45
CA MET A 581 -43.29 -7.46 39.08
C MET A 581 -44.46 -6.47 38.92
N ALA A 582 -45.55 -6.66 39.67
CA ALA A 582 -46.68 -5.72 39.70
C ALA A 582 -46.24 -4.32 40.17
N HIS A 583 -45.37 -4.25 41.18
CA HIS A 583 -44.79 -2.98 41.65
C HIS A 583 -43.98 -2.28 40.55
N VAL A 584 -43.19 -3.03 39.77
CA VAL A 584 -42.45 -2.47 38.63
C VAL A 584 -43.38 -1.96 37.53
N ILE A 585 -44.44 -2.71 37.22
CA ILE A 585 -45.41 -2.40 36.16
C ILE A 585 -46.24 -1.15 36.49
N GLY A 586 -46.46 -0.84 37.78
CA GLY A 586 -47.10 0.42 38.17
C GLY A 586 -48.07 0.32 39.34
N PHE A 587 -48.16 -0.83 40.01
CA PHE A 587 -48.81 -0.95 41.31
C PHE A 587 -47.92 -0.29 42.37
N HIS A 588 -47.83 1.03 42.39
CA HIS A 588 -46.83 1.71 43.20
C HIS A 588 -47.43 2.98 43.79
N GLY A 589 -47.49 3.05 45.12
CA GLY A 589 -48.12 4.19 45.82
C GLY A 589 -47.59 5.56 45.40
N GLY A 590 -46.29 5.67 45.14
CA GLY A 590 -45.69 6.90 44.61
C GLY A 590 -46.17 7.26 43.21
N LEU A 591 -46.46 6.27 42.35
CA LEU A 591 -47.01 6.50 41.03
C LEU A 591 -48.49 6.88 41.12
N TRP A 592 -49.24 6.23 42.02
CA TRP A 592 -50.63 6.57 42.29
C TRP A 592 -50.77 8.02 42.77
N GLU A 593 -49.89 8.49 43.66
CA GLU A 593 -49.85 9.91 44.07
C GLU A 593 -49.63 10.85 42.87
N ILE A 594 -48.68 10.51 41.98
CA ILE A 594 -48.37 11.31 40.78
C ILE A 594 -49.59 11.40 39.85
N LEU A 595 -50.35 10.32 39.76
CA LEU A 595 -51.54 10.22 38.93
C LEU A 595 -52.81 10.73 39.62
N GLY A 596 -52.75 11.05 40.91
CA GLY A 596 -53.92 11.44 41.71
C GLY A 596 -54.88 10.28 41.99
N LEU A 597 -54.37 9.05 42.02
CA LEU A 597 -55.12 7.81 42.27
C LEU A 597 -55.09 7.36 43.73
N LEU A 598 -54.28 7.99 44.58
CA LEU A 598 -54.24 7.73 46.03
C LEU A 598 -54.72 8.98 46.80
N GLU A 599 -55.74 8.80 47.63
CA GLU A 599 -56.24 9.84 48.54
C GLU A 599 -55.99 9.47 50.01
N ASP A 600 -55.90 10.50 50.85
CA ASP A 600 -55.63 10.41 52.30
C ASP A 600 -54.40 9.53 52.68
N PRO A 601 -53.23 9.70 52.02
CA PRO A 601 -52.04 8.89 52.30
C PRO A 601 -51.52 9.08 53.72
N VAL A 602 -51.01 7.99 54.29
CA VAL A 602 -50.33 7.96 55.60
C VAL A 602 -48.93 8.55 55.49
N ASP A 603 -48.44 9.25 56.52
CA ASP A 603 -47.02 9.58 56.62
C ASP A 603 -46.23 8.29 56.98
N PRO A 604 -45.41 7.73 56.06
CA PRO A 604 -44.74 6.46 56.31
C PRO A 604 -43.67 6.54 57.41
N ASP A 605 -43.23 7.74 57.80
CA ASP A 605 -42.31 7.94 58.94
C ASP A 605 -43.04 8.02 60.28
N ASN A 606 -44.35 8.24 60.27
CA ASN A 606 -45.15 8.40 61.48
C ASN A 606 -46.61 7.95 61.25
N PRO A 607 -46.84 6.65 60.97
CA PRO A 607 -48.18 6.12 60.74
C PRO A 607 -49.01 6.19 62.02
N THR A 608 -50.09 6.97 62.02
CA THR A 608 -50.97 7.06 63.20
C THR A 608 -52.06 5.98 63.21
N GLY A 609 -52.27 5.32 62.06
CA GLY A 609 -53.30 4.31 61.86
C GLY A 609 -54.72 4.87 61.91
N SER A 610 -54.86 6.20 61.90
CA SER A 610 -56.15 6.91 61.95
C SER A 610 -56.55 7.47 60.58
N GLU A 611 -55.61 7.53 59.65
CA GLU A 611 -55.81 7.86 58.25
C GLU A 611 -56.51 6.71 57.51
N ASP A 612 -57.21 7.05 56.43
CA ASP A 612 -57.92 6.09 55.57
C ASP A 612 -57.41 6.18 54.12
N PRO A 613 -56.13 5.83 53.87
CA PRO A 613 -55.58 5.83 52.52
C PRO A 613 -56.42 4.88 51.65
N HIS A 614 -56.79 5.35 50.46
CA HIS A 614 -57.63 4.59 49.54
C HIS A 614 -57.38 4.95 48.09
N PHE A 615 -57.58 3.96 47.22
CA PHE A 615 -57.38 4.12 45.79
C PHE A 615 -58.66 4.59 45.10
N VAL A 616 -58.58 5.65 44.31
CA VAL A 616 -59.76 6.36 43.77
C VAL A 616 -60.03 6.07 42.28
N GLY A 617 -59.36 5.08 41.70
CA GLY A 617 -59.58 4.67 40.32
C GLY A 617 -60.98 4.08 40.07
N ASP A 618 -61.64 4.54 39.02
CA ASP A 618 -63.02 4.16 38.68
C ASP A 618 -63.15 2.67 38.35
N SER A 619 -62.16 2.10 37.66
CA SER A 619 -62.16 0.68 37.30
C SER A 619 -61.93 -0.20 38.53
N ALA A 620 -60.95 0.12 39.37
CA ALA A 620 -60.70 -0.60 40.62
C ALA A 620 -61.88 -0.52 41.59
N ILE A 621 -62.54 0.64 41.73
CA ILE A 621 -63.74 0.78 42.57
C ILE A 621 -64.88 -0.11 42.05
N ARG A 622 -65.07 -0.20 40.72
CA ARG A 622 -66.08 -1.09 40.13
C ARG A 622 -65.77 -2.55 40.46
N ALA A 623 -64.53 -2.98 40.21
CA ALA A 623 -64.06 -4.33 40.51
C ALA A 623 -64.19 -4.66 42.01
N PHE A 624 -63.89 -3.71 42.90
CA PHE A 624 -64.02 -3.89 44.34
C PHE A 624 -65.47 -4.15 44.75
N ASN A 625 -66.42 -3.43 44.16
CA ASN A 625 -67.84 -3.68 44.41
C ASN A 625 -68.30 -5.06 43.87
N GLU A 626 -67.70 -5.54 42.78
CA GLU A 626 -68.02 -6.87 42.21
C GLU A 626 -67.64 -8.02 43.15
N ILE A 627 -66.57 -7.85 43.93
CA ILE A 627 -66.10 -8.84 44.91
C ILE A 627 -66.72 -8.67 46.32
N GLY A 628 -67.82 -7.92 46.43
CA GLY A 628 -68.57 -7.69 47.68
C GLY A 628 -68.24 -6.39 48.40
N GLY A 629 -67.41 -5.53 47.81
CA GLY A 629 -67.02 -4.23 48.39
C GLY A 629 -68.15 -3.21 48.51
N ASP A 630 -69.28 -3.44 47.85
CA ASP A 630 -70.49 -2.61 47.99
C ASP A 630 -71.09 -2.67 49.41
N GLN A 631 -70.75 -3.73 50.16
CA GLN A 631 -71.12 -3.90 51.57
C GLN A 631 -70.06 -3.36 52.55
N PHE A 632 -68.93 -2.85 52.07
CA PHE A 632 -67.86 -2.34 52.91
C PHE A 632 -68.24 -0.97 53.51
N THR A 633 -68.28 -0.89 54.84
CA THR A 633 -68.67 0.34 55.57
C THR A 633 -67.59 0.86 56.53
N ALA A 634 -66.44 0.20 56.60
CA ALA A 634 -65.38 0.51 57.57
C ALA A 634 -64.38 1.58 57.09
N GLY A 635 -64.59 2.14 55.90
CA GLY A 635 -63.75 3.16 55.29
C GLY A 635 -64.21 3.49 53.87
N LYS A 636 -63.32 4.09 53.08
CA LYS A 636 -63.53 4.36 51.66
C LYS A 636 -63.34 3.10 50.79
N PRO A 637 -63.99 3.03 49.61
CA PRO A 637 -63.79 1.92 48.67
C PRO A 637 -62.32 1.75 48.26
N VAL A 638 -61.92 0.52 47.98
CA VAL A 638 -60.52 0.15 47.66
C VAL A 638 -59.53 0.66 48.73
N PRO A 639 -59.69 0.22 49.99
CA PRO A 639 -58.83 0.66 51.08
C PRO A 639 -57.39 0.20 50.86
N VAL A 640 -56.46 1.15 50.99
CA VAL A 640 -55.02 0.94 50.93
C VAL A 640 -54.49 0.77 52.35
N GLU A 641 -53.36 0.07 52.49
CA GLU A 641 -52.77 -0.25 53.78
C GLU A 641 -52.35 1.01 54.54
N ASN A 642 -52.75 1.07 55.82
CA ASN A 642 -52.59 2.23 56.68
C ASN A 642 -51.79 1.93 57.96
N LEU A 643 -51.39 0.67 58.15
CA LEU A 643 -50.53 0.20 59.21
C LEU A 643 -49.22 -0.37 58.63
N GLY A 644 -48.14 -0.27 59.41
CA GLY A 644 -46.80 -0.68 58.97
C GLY A 644 -45.89 0.50 58.67
N GLY A 645 -44.63 0.21 58.33
CA GLY A 645 -43.60 1.20 58.04
C GLY A 645 -43.49 1.56 56.56
N ARG A 646 -42.34 2.16 56.20
CA ARG A 646 -41.94 2.40 54.81
C ARG A 646 -41.94 1.08 54.02
N GLY A 647 -42.42 1.12 52.79
CA GLY A 647 -42.57 -0.06 51.93
C GLY A 647 -43.95 -0.70 52.03
N VAL A 648 -44.60 -0.64 53.19
CA VAL A 648 -45.91 -1.29 53.40
C VAL A 648 -47.08 -0.33 53.15
N VAL A 649 -47.13 0.79 53.90
CA VAL A 649 -48.27 1.72 53.81
C VAL A 649 -48.33 2.42 52.45
N ASN A 650 -49.55 2.84 52.07
CA ASN A 650 -49.84 3.59 50.84
C ASN A 650 -49.56 2.85 49.51
N GLY A 651 -49.08 1.61 49.55
CA GLY A 651 -48.68 0.87 48.36
C GLY A 651 -49.21 -0.56 48.26
N HIS A 652 -49.89 -1.03 49.31
CA HIS A 652 -50.57 -2.32 49.36
C HIS A 652 -52.06 -2.16 49.55
N TRP A 653 -52.83 -3.19 49.19
CA TRP A 653 -54.20 -3.28 49.67
C TRP A 653 -54.24 -3.51 51.17
N ARG A 654 -55.26 -2.95 51.82
CA ARG A 654 -55.39 -3.05 53.29
C ARG A 654 -55.59 -4.50 53.71
N GLU A 655 -54.64 -5.02 54.48
CA GLU A 655 -54.56 -6.41 54.89
C GLU A 655 -55.86 -6.87 55.58
N PHE A 656 -56.39 -6.07 56.50
CA PHE A 656 -57.58 -6.47 57.24
C PHE A 656 -58.85 -6.60 56.35
N VAL A 657 -58.82 -6.04 55.14
CA VAL A 657 -59.93 -6.06 54.18
C VAL A 657 -59.71 -7.12 53.12
N PHE A 658 -58.51 -7.13 52.52
CA PHE A 658 -58.16 -8.01 51.40
C PHE A 658 -57.53 -9.33 51.84
N LYS A 659 -56.96 -9.40 53.04
CA LYS A 659 -56.40 -10.61 53.65
C LYS A 659 -55.44 -11.32 52.69
N THR A 660 -55.88 -12.45 52.15
CA THR A 660 -55.08 -13.32 51.29
C THR A 660 -54.84 -12.78 49.89
N GLU A 661 -55.35 -11.60 49.50
CA GLU A 661 -55.09 -11.07 48.16
C GLU A 661 -53.59 -10.84 47.92
N LEU A 662 -53.11 -11.13 46.71
CA LEU A 662 -51.68 -11.15 46.42
C LEU A 662 -50.94 -9.84 46.74
N MET A 663 -51.53 -8.68 46.46
CA MET A 663 -51.00 -7.33 46.69
C MET A 663 -51.34 -6.77 48.09
N SER A 664 -51.73 -7.64 49.02
CA SER A 664 -51.65 -7.33 50.45
C SER A 664 -50.20 -7.50 50.95
N PRO A 665 -49.83 -6.94 52.11
CA PRO A 665 -48.43 -6.93 52.56
C PRO A 665 -47.92 -8.25 53.16
N PHE A 666 -48.67 -9.36 53.03
CA PHE A 666 -48.32 -10.64 53.64
C PHE A 666 -48.54 -11.83 52.71
N ILE A 667 -47.68 -12.84 52.85
CA ILE A 667 -47.89 -14.15 52.22
C ILE A 667 -48.44 -15.12 53.27
N ASP A 668 -49.59 -15.73 52.98
CA ASP A 668 -50.35 -16.53 53.93
C ASP A 668 -50.06 -18.03 53.84
N GLY A 669 -49.90 -18.68 54.99
CA GLY A 669 -49.64 -20.11 55.06
C GLY A 669 -50.88 -20.97 54.94
N GLY A 670 -50.82 -21.98 54.06
CA GLY A 670 -51.84 -23.04 53.97
C GLY A 670 -53.13 -22.63 53.22
N VAL A 671 -53.15 -21.44 52.61
CA VAL A 671 -54.18 -20.95 51.69
C VAL A 671 -53.52 -20.31 50.46
N PRO A 672 -54.16 -20.26 49.28
CA PRO A 672 -53.64 -19.51 48.15
C PRO A 672 -53.69 -18.00 48.38
N ASN A 673 -52.76 -17.27 47.77
CA ASN A 673 -52.79 -15.81 47.68
C ASN A 673 -53.23 -15.37 46.27
N PRO A 674 -54.54 -15.25 45.98
CA PRO A 674 -55.04 -14.95 44.64
C PRO A 674 -54.78 -13.50 44.21
N LEU A 675 -54.50 -13.29 42.92
CA LEU A 675 -54.50 -11.96 42.31
C LEU A 675 -55.93 -11.54 41.96
N SER A 676 -56.48 -10.54 42.65
CA SER A 676 -57.87 -10.13 42.48
C SER A 676 -58.11 -9.33 41.19
N ILE A 677 -59.37 -9.34 40.75
CA ILE A 677 -59.84 -8.44 39.68
C ILE A 677 -59.64 -6.95 40.01
N VAL A 678 -59.58 -6.60 41.30
CA VAL A 678 -59.32 -5.22 41.75
C VAL A 678 -57.90 -4.79 41.38
N THR A 679 -56.92 -5.67 41.61
CA THR A 679 -55.52 -5.43 41.24
C THR A 679 -55.38 -5.24 39.74
N LEU A 680 -55.94 -6.14 38.91
CA LEU A 680 -55.90 -5.97 37.45
C LEU A 680 -56.62 -4.69 37.00
N ALA A 681 -57.77 -4.37 37.57
CA ALA A 681 -58.52 -3.17 37.24
C ALA A 681 -57.75 -1.88 37.59
N SER A 682 -56.93 -1.90 38.64
CA SER A 682 -56.09 -0.74 39.00
C SER A 682 -55.10 -0.35 37.91
N PHE A 683 -54.59 -1.30 37.11
CA PHE A 683 -53.70 -1.00 35.98
C PHE A 683 -54.43 -0.23 34.86
N GLN A 684 -55.73 -0.46 34.67
CA GLN A 684 -56.54 0.36 33.75
C GLN A 684 -56.58 1.82 34.19
N ASP A 685 -56.74 2.05 35.50
CA ASP A 685 -56.77 3.40 36.09
C ASP A 685 -55.38 4.07 36.05
N VAL A 686 -54.30 3.29 36.19
CA VAL A 686 -52.91 3.77 36.04
C VAL A 686 -52.60 4.22 34.60
N GLY A 687 -53.31 3.69 33.60
CA GLY A 687 -53.25 4.16 32.21
C GLY A 687 -53.03 3.08 31.16
N TYR A 688 -52.98 1.80 31.54
CA TYR A 688 -52.93 0.69 30.58
C TYR A 688 -54.28 0.58 29.86
N THR A 689 -54.27 0.74 28.53
CA THR A 689 -55.51 0.83 27.74
C THR A 689 -56.15 -0.52 27.43
N GLU A 690 -55.39 -1.61 27.55
CA GLU A 690 -55.81 -2.98 27.21
C GLU A 690 -55.39 -3.95 28.31
N VAL A 691 -56.18 -4.01 29.40
CA VAL A 691 -55.99 -4.98 30.49
C VAL A 691 -57.10 -6.03 30.43
N ASP A 692 -56.74 -7.31 30.34
CA ASP A 692 -57.67 -8.44 30.39
C ASP A 692 -58.00 -8.80 31.84
N LEU A 693 -59.15 -8.35 32.33
CA LEU A 693 -59.61 -8.65 33.69
C LEU A 693 -60.01 -10.12 33.88
N SER A 694 -60.20 -10.89 32.80
CA SER A 694 -60.66 -12.29 32.90
C SER A 694 -59.59 -13.27 33.37
N VAL A 695 -58.34 -12.83 33.46
CA VAL A 695 -57.22 -13.64 33.99
C VAL A 695 -57.06 -13.52 35.51
N ALA A 696 -57.89 -12.71 36.18
CA ALA A 696 -57.90 -12.64 37.64
C ALA A 696 -58.27 -13.99 38.26
N ASP A 697 -57.70 -14.27 39.42
CA ASP A 697 -58.11 -15.40 40.24
C ASP A 697 -59.49 -15.13 40.88
N GLU A 698 -60.22 -16.20 41.19
CA GLU A 698 -61.46 -16.09 41.96
C GLU A 698 -61.13 -15.55 43.37
N PHE A 699 -61.73 -14.41 43.73
CA PHE A 699 -61.53 -13.74 45.01
C PHE A 699 -62.78 -12.98 45.45
N GLU A 700 -63.15 -13.10 46.74
CA GLU A 700 -64.28 -12.40 47.36
C GLU A 700 -63.87 -11.81 48.72
N LEU A 701 -64.43 -10.66 49.09
CA LEU A 701 -64.14 -10.02 50.38
C LEU A 701 -64.84 -10.76 51.54
N ALA A 702 -64.05 -11.16 52.54
CA ALA A 702 -64.56 -11.81 53.75
C ALA A 702 -65.05 -10.77 54.80
N LEU A 703 -66.19 -10.11 54.54
CA LEU A 703 -66.72 -8.98 55.33
C LEU A 703 -67.49 -9.35 56.63
N SER A 704 -67.52 -10.63 57.06
CA SER A 704 -68.30 -11.06 58.24
C SER A 704 -67.52 -11.05 59.56
N SER A 705 -68.08 -10.36 60.58
CA SER A 705 -67.88 -10.37 62.06
C SER A 705 -66.53 -10.81 62.68
N PRO A 706 -65.98 -10.09 63.70
CA PRO A 706 -64.63 -10.30 64.25
C PRO A 706 -64.30 -11.70 64.82
N ASP A 707 -65.30 -12.55 65.06
CA ASP A 707 -65.14 -13.86 65.71
C ASP A 707 -64.97 -15.04 64.72
N ALA A 708 -64.93 -14.78 63.41
CA ALA A 708 -64.59 -15.78 62.39
C ALA A 708 -63.12 -15.70 61.94
N ALA A 709 -62.29 -14.91 62.63
CA ALA A 709 -60.84 -14.93 62.52
C ALA A 709 -60.31 -16.22 63.18
N GLY A 710 -60.33 -17.33 62.44
CA GLY A 710 -59.25 -18.28 62.63
C GLY A 710 -57.97 -17.55 62.23
N ASP A 711 -56.96 -17.52 63.13
CA ASP A 711 -55.65 -16.93 62.89
C ASP A 711 -55.17 -17.29 61.47
N LEU A 712 -55.23 -16.34 60.54
CA LEU A 712 -54.45 -16.46 59.32
C LEU A 712 -52.99 -16.51 59.78
N VAL A 713 -52.32 -17.59 59.43
CA VAL A 713 -50.91 -17.74 59.76
C VAL A 713 -50.14 -17.04 58.66
N HIS A 714 -49.89 -15.75 58.84
CA HIS A 714 -48.94 -15.03 58.00
C HIS A 714 -47.59 -15.74 58.12
N ARG A 715 -47.08 -16.24 56.99
CA ARG A 715 -45.81 -16.99 56.96
C ARG A 715 -44.63 -16.11 56.65
N PHE A 716 -44.83 -15.14 55.78
CA PHE A 716 -43.80 -14.19 55.40
C PHE A 716 -44.38 -12.78 55.30
N THR A 717 -43.54 -11.79 55.61
CA THR A 717 -43.88 -10.37 55.52
C THR A 717 -43.27 -9.79 54.25
N LEU A 718 -44.02 -8.96 53.54
CA LEU A 718 -43.51 -8.18 52.42
C LEU A 718 -43.15 -6.77 52.90
N GLU A 719 -42.48 -6.67 54.05
CA GLU A 719 -42.12 -5.36 54.59
C GLU A 719 -40.92 -4.79 53.81
N GLY A 720 -41.02 -3.56 53.31
CA GLY A 720 -39.89 -2.88 52.66
C GLY A 720 -39.68 -3.22 51.18
N ASP A 721 -40.62 -3.92 50.57
CA ASP A 721 -40.63 -4.36 49.18
C ASP A 721 -40.87 -3.25 48.15
N ILE A 722 -41.63 -2.20 48.49
CA ILE A 722 -41.87 -1.11 47.53
C ILE A 722 -40.68 -0.13 47.45
N LEU A 723 -40.05 -0.05 46.28
CA LEU A 723 -38.95 0.87 46.01
C LEU A 723 -39.35 2.33 45.88
N ARG A 724 -39.17 3.09 46.96
CA ARG A 724 -39.42 4.54 47.00
C ARG A 724 -38.19 5.36 46.59
N ILE A 725 -37.79 5.23 45.33
CA ILE A 725 -36.73 6.04 44.71
C ILE A 725 -37.31 7.17 43.83
N PRO A 726 -36.53 8.23 43.53
CA PRO A 726 -36.97 9.27 42.59
C PRO A 726 -37.30 8.66 41.21
N LEU A 727 -38.45 8.98 40.63
CA LEU A 727 -38.82 8.52 39.29
C LEU A 727 -38.33 9.50 38.23
N GLY A 728 -37.49 9.03 37.30
CA GLY A 728 -37.07 9.80 36.15
C GLY A 728 -38.14 9.74 35.04
N VAL A 729 -38.59 10.89 34.56
CA VAL A 729 -39.53 10.96 33.43
C VAL A 729 -38.72 11.09 32.15
N VAL A 730 -38.87 10.15 31.21
CA VAL A 730 -38.09 10.11 29.98
C VAL A 730 -38.91 10.36 28.72
N ASP A 731 -38.29 11.01 27.74
CA ASP A 731 -38.80 11.05 26.37
C ASP A 731 -38.43 9.78 25.57
N ARG A 732 -38.86 9.72 24.30
CA ARG A 732 -38.65 8.55 23.44
C ARG A 732 -37.17 8.25 23.16
N GLU A 733 -36.32 9.27 23.24
CA GLU A 733 -34.86 9.17 23.06
C GLU A 733 -34.12 8.91 24.39
N GLY A 734 -34.87 8.56 25.45
CA GLY A 734 -34.34 8.21 26.77
C GLY A 734 -33.76 9.39 27.53
N ARG A 735 -34.07 10.63 27.14
CA ARG A 735 -33.62 11.81 27.89
C ARG A 735 -34.55 12.04 29.07
N VAL A 736 -33.96 12.19 30.26
CA VAL A 736 -34.71 12.59 31.44
C VAL A 736 -35.18 14.03 31.30
N VAL A 737 -36.50 14.25 31.24
CA VAL A 737 -37.13 15.57 31.11
C VAL A 737 -37.49 16.19 32.46
N ARG A 738 -37.75 15.37 33.49
CA ARG A 738 -37.95 15.81 34.89
C ARG A 738 -37.78 14.63 35.85
N TRP A 739 -37.60 14.94 37.12
CA TRP A 739 -37.61 13.98 38.23
C TRP A 739 -38.86 14.18 39.09
N VAL A 740 -39.37 13.09 39.65
CA VAL A 740 -40.54 13.10 40.55
C VAL A 740 -40.23 12.32 41.81
N MET A 741 -40.53 12.88 42.98
CA MET A 741 -40.32 12.23 44.26
C MET A 741 -41.61 11.60 44.77
N PRO A 742 -41.66 10.29 45.04
CA PRO A 742 -42.75 9.67 45.80
C PRO A 742 -42.86 10.30 47.21
N GLY A 743 -44.05 10.73 47.65
CA GLY A 743 -44.29 11.27 49.00
C GLY A 743 -43.85 12.71 49.27
N GLY A 744 -43.48 13.50 48.25
CA GLY A 744 -43.10 14.91 48.40
C GLY A 744 -44.23 15.87 48.02
N ARG A 745 -44.65 16.74 48.95
CA ARG A 745 -45.25 18.03 48.58
C ARG A 745 -44.22 18.96 47.96
#